data_AF-A0A953TEW1-F1
#
_entry.id   AF-A0A953TEW1-F1
#
_cell.length_a   1.000
_cell.length_b   1.000
_cell.length_c   1.000
_cell.angle_alpha   90.00
_cell.angle_beta   90.00
_cell.angle_gamma   90.00
#
_symmetry.space_group_name_H-M   'P 1'
#
loop_
_entity.id
_entity.type
_entity.pdbx_description
1 polymer ?
#
loop_
_entity_poly.entity_id
_entity_poly.type
_entity_poly.pdbx_seq_one_letter_code
_entity_poly.pdbx_strand_id
1 'polypeptide(L)'
;MQVQGRLFATALVVLSTLVLPLSYSQSTNSGTNPAPVNPPASNPAPDPQAAAQASQKAQKATAANSNVEQAVASANALVQTAQRYQKTISGVTSATTQRTQPAIEDLHTLQTTLIAIQQNNIPGKLTDALNQLDPKPAKGTSLESTRKAACTDLSQPAVPQQDVTDALKACAKVEADAASLKGALNAQLSLNDPDSLATALQSIYPYISNQIGSYLSKLDALSKVPAKTDTPAATLLQKLPPGLTSLREVLASQQEYQMVWNNTLKPILAQLKVSAPATDTSGKAVPAVDDQITSLTTRTGQIVANLNVWFPVLSTSLQDSATGLDALLTGVQTDPAARNAAALDKIRDGSDDLTSAQSIVDAWPPLVGFLVDGTPEGFSLRTAKQEFLKLQRATNALRISIARLSDTVGGDASGFETAQVSLYYFFDVNRLMTALNGNTRTIGGVAEAQAAAAEQRKSLAQAELDLADAQATVNRYQKQVLDLQEQQRQLREKLKGLDTSLSKLGNRLKSAQDAKGTADELVKKAQADQTANANDPAKATAVDKATAAQTTAAGKASQSQSDYDSAKADHDNVQGQLDGSQNQSDSLPAKLAAAQQALSDSQTAVSRERRRMLLAAQAESDAFAFARDNAPFLYAQADASSTDPAKRVFLYAFNDSKSIFMRGKPDDINEVKHIIAEFDKPAPQARLTLWTFQLNADANGKANKDAAQKLNDSMAMIDEELSNSRALENTTLTLLRDLVNREVRNAAAQHEKQCATNPALCKGLDGADLEKFHRLSFYDVKILSQLGINPDNPDPKKRWREVVPDPAGTTTLGEALIVLSLGRPEIRAGVRQEFESKIPGLLQNLHVKSWPPEDGTPSVMLPLTWHALGIWEPGTVDGAAGLTSQQLEITRALKTWYESRQIKAALDKLAALSSEFTLVDRRLDDIDLEVNDLKERATSKLNALDQKRLIDLQKLSKPSEPEQAEINKLVQSGINQLPASDRSNYSQKTFAQRQLNARRHNIIKAMPATQVLESHGIDVESVITDRP
;
A
#
# COMPACT_ATOMS: atom_id res chain seq x y z
N MET A 1 -22.04 46.10 -22.22
CA MET A 1 -20.65 46.62 -22.37
C MET A 1 -19.94 45.74 -23.38
N GLN A 2 -19.70 46.28 -24.57
CA GLN A 2 -18.89 45.70 -25.63
C GLN A 2 -17.41 45.97 -25.33
N VAL A 3 -16.52 45.01 -25.61
CA VAL A 3 -15.23 45.28 -26.28
C VAL A 3 -14.88 44.07 -27.16
N GLN A 4 -14.59 44.36 -28.42
CA GLN A 4 -14.09 43.47 -29.48
C GLN A 4 -12.57 43.26 -29.38
N GLY A 5 -12.05 42.17 -29.95
CA GLY A 5 -10.62 42.02 -30.26
C GLY A 5 -10.37 40.95 -31.33
N ARG A 6 -9.92 41.37 -32.51
CA ARG A 6 -9.82 40.62 -33.78
C ARG A 6 -8.54 39.79 -33.93
N LEU A 7 -8.67 38.71 -34.70
CA LEU A 7 -7.77 38.16 -35.75
C LEU A 7 -6.33 38.70 -35.85
N PHE A 8 -5.36 37.79 -35.81
CA PHE A 8 -4.17 37.85 -36.66
C PHE A 8 -3.82 36.45 -37.19
N ALA A 9 -4.03 36.27 -38.50
CA ALA A 9 -3.36 35.25 -39.28
C ALA A 9 -2.13 35.90 -39.92
N THR A 10 -0.98 35.23 -39.89
CA THR A 10 0.13 35.56 -40.80
C THR A 10 0.94 34.31 -41.06
N ALA A 11 1.07 33.98 -42.34
CA ALA A 11 1.86 32.90 -42.87
C ALA A 11 3.36 33.20 -42.77
N LEU A 12 4.20 32.16 -42.66
CA LEU A 12 5.60 32.24 -43.06
C LEU A 12 6.04 30.93 -43.69
N VAL A 13 6.40 31.00 -44.98
CA VAL A 13 7.04 29.97 -45.79
C VAL A 13 8.54 30.29 -45.82
N VAL A 14 9.34 29.31 -45.39
CA VAL A 14 10.68 28.86 -45.88
C VAL A 14 11.80 29.91 -46.07
N LEU A 15 12.95 29.68 -45.41
CA LEU A 15 14.22 29.19 -46.01
C LEU A 15 15.39 29.50 -45.05
N SER A 16 16.11 28.47 -44.57
CA SER A 16 17.46 28.65 -43.99
C SER A 16 18.31 27.40 -44.23
N THR A 17 19.25 27.55 -45.16
CA THR A 17 20.47 26.76 -45.34
C THR A 17 21.36 26.86 -44.10
N LEU A 18 22.01 25.75 -43.69
CA LEU A 18 23.14 25.83 -42.78
C LEU A 18 24.31 24.92 -43.19
N VAL A 19 25.49 25.54 -43.06
CA VAL A 19 26.84 25.05 -43.29
C VAL A 19 27.32 24.31 -42.03
N LEU A 20 27.93 23.14 -42.21
CA LEU A 20 28.52 22.32 -41.15
C LEU A 20 29.99 22.73 -40.87
N PRO A 21 30.43 22.82 -39.60
CA PRO A 21 31.84 22.90 -39.25
C PRO A 21 32.45 21.49 -39.07
N LEU A 22 33.49 21.21 -39.85
CA LEU A 22 34.34 20.03 -39.72
C LEU A 22 35.24 20.15 -38.49
N SER A 23 35.14 19.18 -37.57
CA SER A 23 36.08 19.02 -36.46
C SER A 23 37.20 18.06 -36.87
N TYR A 24 38.43 18.55 -36.92
CA TYR A 24 39.65 17.77 -37.13
C TYR A 24 40.11 17.16 -35.80
N SER A 25 40.29 15.84 -35.77
CA SER A 25 41.03 15.15 -34.71
C SER A 25 42.34 14.58 -35.29
N GLN A 26 43.46 15.12 -34.82
CA GLN A 26 44.81 14.63 -35.09
C GLN A 26 45.06 13.32 -34.34
N SER A 27 45.57 12.31 -35.04
CA SER A 27 46.22 11.13 -34.46
C SER A 27 47.59 10.97 -35.13
N THR A 28 48.62 10.89 -34.31
CA THR A 28 50.04 10.86 -34.68
C THR A 28 50.57 9.43 -34.86
N ASN A 29 51.28 9.22 -35.97
CA ASN A 29 52.45 8.36 -36.21
C ASN A 29 52.50 6.88 -35.77
N SER A 30 52.74 6.01 -36.76
CA SER A 30 54.01 5.29 -37.07
C SER A 30 53.62 4.09 -37.97
N GLY A 31 54.24 3.72 -39.08
CA GLY A 31 55.55 3.98 -39.66
C GLY A 31 56.08 2.62 -40.12
N THR A 32 56.07 2.32 -41.42
CA THR A 32 57.04 1.41 -42.08
C THR A 32 56.93 1.54 -43.59
N ASN A 33 58.05 1.92 -44.21
CA ASN A 33 58.32 1.89 -45.65
C ASN A 33 58.49 0.42 -46.09
N PRO A 34 58.08 0.02 -47.32
CA PRO A 34 59.16 -0.25 -48.28
C PRO A 34 58.85 0.00 -49.78
N ALA A 35 59.96 0.29 -50.48
CA ALA A 35 60.34 -0.03 -51.86
C ALA A 35 59.70 0.75 -53.06
N PRO A 36 60.54 1.19 -54.02
CA PRO A 36 60.09 1.93 -55.20
C PRO A 36 59.55 0.99 -56.28
N VAL A 37 58.33 1.22 -56.74
CA VAL A 37 57.71 0.52 -57.88
C VAL A 37 57.50 1.53 -59.02
N ASN A 38 57.82 1.06 -60.23
CA ASN A 38 57.79 1.75 -61.53
C ASN A 38 56.53 2.61 -61.79
N PRO A 39 56.65 3.67 -62.62
CA PRO A 39 55.52 4.55 -62.95
C PRO A 39 54.53 3.82 -63.86
N PRO A 40 53.23 3.72 -63.49
CA PRO A 40 52.21 3.34 -64.44
C PRO A 40 51.83 4.55 -65.30
N ALA A 41 51.41 4.27 -66.53
CA ALA A 41 50.95 5.22 -67.51
C ALA A 41 49.91 6.19 -66.93
N SER A 42 50.01 7.45 -67.36
CA SER A 42 49.07 8.54 -67.05
C SER A 42 47.64 8.14 -67.42
N ASN A 43 46.82 7.85 -66.40
CA ASN A 43 45.37 7.82 -66.57
C ASN A 43 44.88 9.23 -66.96
N PRO A 44 43.84 9.33 -67.81
CA PRO A 44 43.25 10.61 -68.18
C PRO A 44 42.81 11.37 -66.93
N ALA A 45 43.10 12.68 -66.91
CA ALA A 45 42.69 13.56 -65.83
C ALA A 45 41.17 13.42 -65.58
N PRO A 46 40.72 13.25 -64.32
CA PRO A 46 39.31 13.10 -64.01
C PRO A 46 38.55 14.33 -64.50
N ASP A 47 37.42 14.10 -65.18
CA ASP A 47 36.51 15.15 -65.62
C ASP A 47 36.03 15.96 -64.39
N PRO A 48 36.43 17.24 -64.25
CA PRO A 48 36.05 18.07 -63.12
C PRO A 48 34.54 18.23 -62.97
N GLN A 49 33.77 18.10 -64.06
CA GLN A 49 32.31 18.20 -64.01
C GLN A 49 31.68 16.97 -63.33
N ALA A 50 32.19 15.77 -63.58
CA ALA A 50 31.68 14.55 -62.93
C ALA A 50 31.93 14.56 -61.41
N ALA A 51 33.10 15.04 -60.99
CA ALA A 51 33.46 15.22 -59.59
C ALA A 51 32.56 16.25 -58.88
N ALA A 52 32.26 17.38 -59.53
CA ALA A 52 31.38 18.41 -58.98
C ALA A 52 29.91 17.96 -58.88
N GLN A 53 29.42 17.20 -59.87
CA GLN A 53 28.07 16.64 -59.85
C GLN A 53 27.89 15.58 -58.74
N ALA A 54 28.91 14.75 -58.51
CA ALA A 54 28.91 13.77 -57.42
C ALA A 54 28.85 14.47 -56.04
N SER A 55 29.65 15.52 -55.82
CA SER A 55 29.58 16.33 -54.59
C SER A 55 28.23 17.04 -54.40
N GLN A 56 27.61 17.58 -55.47
CA GLN A 56 26.26 18.16 -55.36
C GLN A 56 25.18 17.13 -54.98
N LYS A 57 25.26 15.92 -55.54
CA LYS A 57 24.38 14.81 -55.16
C LYS A 57 24.60 14.39 -53.70
N ALA A 58 25.86 14.33 -53.25
CA ALA A 58 26.20 14.06 -51.85
C ALA A 58 25.64 15.13 -50.89
N GLN A 59 25.72 16.41 -51.25
CA GLN A 59 25.10 17.50 -50.48
C GLN A 59 23.58 17.38 -50.41
N LYS A 60 22.91 17.09 -51.54
CA LYS A 60 21.45 16.88 -51.59
C LYS A 60 21.02 15.71 -50.70
N ALA A 61 21.76 14.60 -50.73
CA ALA A 61 21.50 13.45 -49.87
C ALA A 61 21.75 13.76 -48.39
N THR A 62 22.82 14.50 -48.07
CA THR A 62 23.12 14.93 -46.70
C THR A 62 22.03 15.83 -46.13
N ALA A 63 21.51 16.77 -46.92
CA ALA A 63 20.38 17.62 -46.53
C ALA A 63 19.09 16.78 -46.32
N ALA A 64 18.82 15.81 -47.19
CA ALA A 64 17.68 14.92 -47.03
C ALA A 64 17.80 14.02 -45.78
N ASN A 65 19.01 13.52 -45.50
CA ASN A 65 19.32 12.76 -44.28
C ASN A 65 19.09 13.61 -43.03
N SER A 66 19.57 14.85 -42.99
CA SER A 66 19.38 15.75 -41.84
C SER A 66 17.90 16.02 -41.54
N ASN A 67 17.07 16.18 -42.58
CA ASN A 67 15.62 16.33 -42.41
C ASN A 67 14.97 15.07 -41.80
N VAL A 68 15.40 13.88 -42.22
CA VAL A 68 14.91 12.61 -41.63
C VAL A 68 15.43 12.43 -40.21
N GLU A 69 16.70 12.77 -39.90
CA GLU A 69 17.24 12.73 -38.54
C GLU A 69 16.47 13.64 -37.58
N GLN A 70 16.11 14.85 -38.02
CA GLN A 70 15.27 15.76 -37.23
C GLN A 70 13.86 15.19 -36.99
N ALA A 71 13.27 14.56 -38.00
CA ALA A 71 11.99 13.87 -37.88
C ALA A 71 12.08 12.66 -36.92
N VAL A 72 13.17 11.89 -36.99
CA VAL A 72 13.46 10.75 -36.09
C VAL A 72 13.58 11.24 -34.65
N ALA A 73 14.36 12.29 -34.38
CA ALA A 73 14.49 12.84 -33.02
C ALA A 73 13.14 13.32 -32.46
N SER A 74 12.35 14.02 -33.28
CA SER A 74 11.02 14.52 -32.90
C SER A 74 10.04 13.37 -32.63
N ALA A 75 10.05 12.34 -33.48
CA ALA A 75 9.20 11.16 -33.34
C ALA A 75 9.59 10.31 -32.12
N ASN A 76 10.88 10.21 -31.77
CA ASN A 76 11.32 9.50 -30.57
C ASN A 76 10.83 10.19 -29.29
N ALA A 77 10.85 11.53 -29.23
CA ALA A 77 10.28 12.28 -28.12
C ALA A 77 8.76 12.04 -27.96
N LEU A 78 8.04 11.91 -29.08
CA LEU A 78 6.61 11.55 -29.08
C LEU A 78 6.38 10.13 -28.55
N VAL A 79 7.19 9.15 -28.97
CA VAL A 79 7.12 7.77 -28.47
C VAL A 79 7.35 7.72 -26.97
N GLN A 80 8.37 8.40 -26.44
CA GLN A 80 8.62 8.47 -25.00
C GLN A 80 7.46 9.13 -24.23
N THR A 81 6.86 10.18 -24.81
CA THR A 81 5.69 10.85 -24.22
C THR A 81 4.48 9.90 -24.20
N ALA A 82 4.25 9.17 -25.28
CA ALA A 82 3.19 8.16 -25.37
C ALA A 82 3.39 7.03 -24.34
N GLN A 83 4.62 6.53 -24.18
CA GLN A 83 4.98 5.53 -23.18
C GLN A 83 4.74 6.00 -21.74
N ARG A 84 5.02 7.28 -21.44
CA ARG A 84 4.71 7.84 -20.11
C ARG A 84 3.21 7.83 -19.84
N TYR A 85 2.40 8.26 -20.80
CA TYR A 85 0.94 8.23 -20.66
C TYR A 85 0.40 6.81 -20.58
N GLN A 86 0.91 5.91 -21.41
CA GLN A 86 0.61 4.47 -21.37
C GLN A 86 0.88 3.90 -19.99
N LYS A 87 2.06 4.15 -19.41
CA LYS A 87 2.43 3.65 -18.08
C LYS A 87 1.53 4.20 -16.97
N THR A 88 1.15 5.48 -17.03
CA THR A 88 0.22 6.08 -16.07
C THR A 88 -1.16 5.43 -16.15
N ILE A 89 -1.70 5.25 -17.37
CA ILE A 89 -3.01 4.62 -17.56
C ILE A 89 -2.97 3.16 -17.11
N SER A 90 -2.00 2.38 -17.60
CA SER A 90 -1.84 0.97 -17.24
C SER A 90 -1.62 0.79 -15.73
N GLY A 91 -0.87 1.69 -15.09
CA GLY A 91 -0.66 1.67 -13.64
C GLY A 91 -1.95 1.85 -12.82
N VAL A 92 -2.94 2.55 -13.37
CA VAL A 92 -4.29 2.68 -12.79
C VAL A 92 -5.14 1.46 -13.14
N THR A 93 -5.20 1.09 -14.42
CA THR A 93 -6.19 0.10 -14.91
C THR A 93 -5.82 -1.35 -14.63
N SER A 94 -4.54 -1.67 -14.43
CA SER A 94 -4.07 -3.03 -14.13
C SER A 94 -4.07 -3.39 -12.63
N ALA A 95 -4.20 -2.41 -11.74
CA ALA A 95 -3.96 -2.57 -10.30
C ALA A 95 -5.21 -2.93 -9.48
N THR A 96 -6.19 -3.63 -10.08
CA THR A 96 -7.53 -3.86 -9.52
C THR A 96 -7.60 -4.64 -8.20
N THR A 97 -6.46 -5.04 -7.60
CA THR A 97 -6.42 -5.71 -6.29
C THR A 97 -5.42 -5.16 -5.27
N GLN A 98 -4.60 -4.13 -5.59
CA GLN A 98 -3.50 -3.71 -4.69
C GLN A 98 -3.31 -2.21 -4.47
N ARG A 99 -4.14 -1.32 -5.05
CA ARG A 99 -4.03 0.11 -4.76
C ARG A 99 -4.74 0.48 -3.46
N THR A 100 -4.02 1.13 -2.57
CA THR A 100 -4.54 1.75 -1.34
C THR A 100 -5.26 3.07 -1.61
N GLN A 101 -5.14 3.63 -2.81
CA GLN A 101 -5.81 4.87 -3.21
C GLN A 101 -7.32 4.65 -3.46
N PRO A 102 -8.18 5.60 -3.07
CA PRO A 102 -9.60 5.59 -3.42
C PRO A 102 -9.83 5.55 -4.93
N ALA A 103 -10.80 4.76 -5.38
CA ALA A 103 -11.09 4.57 -6.82
C ALA A 103 -11.44 5.86 -7.58
N ILE A 104 -11.85 6.92 -6.85
CA ILE A 104 -12.17 8.24 -7.40
C ILE A 104 -10.92 9.03 -7.80
N GLU A 105 -9.80 8.83 -7.10
CA GLU A 105 -8.52 9.47 -7.44
C GLU A 105 -7.91 8.86 -8.69
N ASP A 106 -8.06 7.54 -8.83
CA ASP A 106 -7.75 6.82 -10.06
C ASP A 106 -8.56 7.41 -11.24
N LEU A 107 -9.83 7.72 -11.04
CA LEU A 107 -10.69 8.33 -12.06
C LEU A 107 -10.19 9.73 -12.47
N HIS A 108 -9.80 10.58 -11.52
CA HIS A 108 -9.21 11.90 -11.82
C HIS A 108 -7.83 11.81 -12.48
N THR A 109 -7.03 10.82 -12.11
CA THR A 109 -5.74 10.55 -12.73
C THR A 109 -5.92 10.21 -14.21
N LEU A 110 -6.90 9.33 -14.51
CA LEU A 110 -7.28 9.00 -15.88
C LEU A 110 -7.82 10.23 -16.62
N GLN A 111 -8.67 11.04 -15.98
CA GLN A 111 -9.22 12.27 -16.55
C GLN A 111 -8.12 13.26 -16.96
N THR A 112 -7.19 13.55 -16.05
CA THR A 112 -6.08 14.49 -16.28
C THR A 112 -5.16 13.98 -17.39
N THR A 113 -4.86 12.67 -17.37
CA THR A 113 -4.01 12.04 -18.39
C THR A 113 -4.66 12.08 -19.77
N LEU A 114 -5.96 11.80 -19.87
CA LEU A 114 -6.70 11.87 -21.14
C LEU A 114 -6.80 13.29 -21.69
N ILE A 115 -7.06 14.29 -20.84
CA ILE A 115 -7.04 15.71 -21.24
C ILE A 115 -5.66 16.07 -21.79
N ALA A 116 -4.57 15.65 -21.14
CA ALA A 116 -3.22 15.91 -21.62
C ALA A 116 -2.92 15.23 -22.97
N ILE A 117 -3.36 13.98 -23.18
CA ILE A 117 -3.24 13.28 -24.47
C ILE A 117 -3.98 14.03 -25.58
N GLN A 118 -5.21 14.49 -25.29
CA GLN A 118 -6.06 15.21 -26.22
C GLN A 118 -5.48 16.59 -26.58
N GLN A 119 -5.13 17.40 -25.57
CA GLN A 119 -4.56 18.75 -25.75
C GLN A 119 -3.25 18.70 -26.55
N ASN A 120 -2.43 17.67 -26.33
CA ASN A 120 -1.18 17.49 -27.07
C ASN A 120 -1.36 16.81 -28.43
N ASN A 121 -2.57 16.34 -28.76
CA ASN A 121 -2.89 15.54 -29.94
C ASN A 121 -1.89 14.40 -30.19
N ILE A 122 -1.58 13.62 -29.14
CA ILE A 122 -0.52 12.61 -29.21
C ILE A 122 -0.78 11.58 -30.32
N PRO A 123 -1.97 10.97 -30.46
CA PRO A 123 -2.20 9.99 -31.52
C PRO A 123 -2.11 10.58 -32.93
N GLY A 124 -2.58 11.82 -33.12
CA GLY A 124 -2.43 12.54 -34.38
C GLY A 124 -0.96 12.78 -34.73
N LYS A 125 -0.18 13.31 -33.78
CA LYS A 125 1.26 13.55 -33.98
C LYS A 125 2.06 12.26 -34.20
N LEU A 126 1.72 11.16 -33.52
CA LEU A 126 2.32 9.84 -33.78
C LEU A 126 1.99 9.35 -35.21
N THR A 127 0.76 9.55 -35.66
CA THR A 127 0.34 9.18 -37.03
C THR A 127 1.05 10.04 -38.08
N ASP A 128 1.19 11.34 -37.84
CA ASP A 128 1.90 12.25 -38.75
C ASP A 128 3.39 11.91 -38.82
N ALA A 129 4.03 11.63 -37.68
CA ALA A 129 5.41 11.15 -37.62
C ALA A 129 5.59 9.82 -38.37
N LEU A 130 4.65 8.88 -38.20
CA LEU A 130 4.66 7.61 -38.93
C LEU A 130 4.58 7.84 -40.44
N ASN A 131 3.71 8.74 -40.90
CA ASN A 131 3.60 9.09 -42.31
C ASN A 131 4.87 9.77 -42.86
N GLN A 132 5.58 10.57 -42.05
CA GLN A 132 6.85 11.20 -42.47
C GLN A 132 8.00 10.21 -42.61
N LEU A 133 8.02 9.16 -41.79
CA LEU A 133 9.05 8.11 -41.78
C LEU A 133 8.68 6.88 -42.62
N ASP A 134 7.45 6.80 -43.15
CA ASP A 134 7.09 5.72 -44.07
C ASP A 134 7.61 6.01 -45.49
N PRO A 135 8.45 5.15 -46.10
CA PRO A 135 8.82 5.30 -47.51
C PRO A 135 7.63 5.19 -48.48
N LYS A 136 6.47 4.69 -48.03
CA LYS A 136 5.22 4.60 -48.79
C LYS A 136 4.06 5.20 -47.96
N PRO A 137 4.02 6.52 -47.76
CA PRO A 137 2.98 7.13 -46.94
C PRO A 137 1.60 6.95 -47.59
N ALA A 138 0.55 6.95 -46.77
CA ALA A 138 -0.82 6.87 -47.26
C ALA A 138 -1.24 8.10 -48.10
N LYS A 139 -0.59 9.27 -47.90
CA LYS A 139 -0.79 10.50 -48.67
C LYS A 139 0.51 11.30 -48.83
N GLY A 140 0.78 11.80 -50.03
CA GLY A 140 1.87 12.73 -50.34
C GLY A 140 3.25 12.09 -50.45
N THR A 141 4.29 12.94 -50.56
CA THR A 141 5.71 12.54 -50.50
C THR A 141 6.21 12.66 -49.05
N SER A 142 6.71 11.57 -48.47
CA SER A 142 7.29 11.56 -47.12
C SER A 142 8.76 12.01 -47.13
N LEU A 143 9.29 12.39 -45.98
CA LEU A 143 10.71 12.72 -45.83
C LEU A 143 11.57 11.50 -46.17
N GLU A 144 11.15 10.31 -45.74
CA GLU A 144 11.86 9.06 -46.02
C GLU A 144 11.85 8.68 -47.51
N SER A 145 10.74 8.91 -48.22
CA SER A 145 10.70 8.73 -49.68
C SER A 145 11.65 9.70 -50.40
N THR A 146 11.76 10.94 -49.92
CA THR A 146 12.66 11.97 -50.46
C THR A 146 14.12 11.62 -50.23
N ARG A 147 14.44 11.15 -49.00
CA ARG A 147 15.78 10.63 -48.65
C ARG A 147 16.14 9.44 -49.51
N LYS A 148 15.26 8.45 -49.61
CA LYS A 148 15.50 7.24 -50.41
C LYS A 148 15.81 7.57 -51.88
N ALA A 149 15.06 8.49 -52.49
CA ALA A 149 15.35 8.96 -53.84
C ALA A 149 16.75 9.61 -53.93
N ALA A 150 17.08 10.53 -53.02
CA ALA A 150 18.38 11.21 -53.02
C ALA A 150 19.57 10.27 -52.75
N CYS A 151 19.39 9.24 -51.91
CA CYS A 151 20.41 8.23 -51.60
C CYS A 151 20.56 7.18 -52.70
N THR A 152 19.51 6.89 -53.49
CA THR A 152 19.61 5.95 -54.61
C THR A 152 20.37 6.56 -55.80
N ASP A 153 20.34 7.89 -55.93
CA ASP A 153 21.06 8.63 -56.98
C ASP A 153 22.57 8.78 -56.72
N LEU A 154 23.05 8.37 -55.53
CA LEU A 154 24.45 8.41 -55.09
C LEU A 154 25.21 7.17 -55.58
N SER A 155 26.24 7.39 -56.39
CA SER A 155 27.22 6.37 -56.79
C SER A 155 28.62 6.90 -56.63
N GLN A 156 29.57 6.03 -56.24
CA GLN A 156 30.96 6.45 -56.14
C GLN A 156 31.54 6.70 -57.54
N PRO A 157 32.18 7.87 -57.78
CA PRO A 157 32.95 8.08 -59.00
C PRO A 157 34.22 7.21 -59.00
N ALA A 158 34.85 7.06 -60.17
CA ALA A 158 36.02 6.19 -60.36
C ALA A 158 37.23 6.54 -59.46
N VAL A 159 37.32 7.79 -58.98
CA VAL A 159 38.22 8.21 -57.91
C VAL A 159 37.39 8.45 -56.66
N PRO A 160 37.63 7.73 -55.55
CA PRO A 160 36.89 7.89 -54.31
C PRO A 160 36.86 9.34 -53.81
N GLN A 161 35.65 9.87 -53.60
CA GLN A 161 35.46 11.17 -52.94
C GLN A 161 34.92 10.94 -51.53
N GLN A 162 35.53 11.61 -50.55
CA GLN A 162 35.25 11.41 -49.13
C GLN A 162 33.82 11.85 -48.74
N ASP A 163 33.34 12.95 -49.29
CA ASP A 163 31.98 13.48 -49.09
C ASP A 163 30.90 12.51 -49.59
N VAL A 164 31.10 11.87 -50.73
CA VAL A 164 30.22 10.81 -51.27
C VAL A 164 30.19 9.59 -50.35
N THR A 165 31.36 9.16 -49.85
CA THR A 165 31.47 8.03 -48.90
C THR A 165 30.78 8.33 -47.57
N ASP A 166 30.94 9.55 -47.06
CA ASP A 166 30.31 9.98 -45.81
C ASP A 166 28.79 10.11 -45.97
N ALA A 167 28.32 10.64 -47.10
CA ALA A 167 26.89 10.69 -47.42
C ALA A 167 26.25 9.30 -47.54
N LEU A 168 26.94 8.32 -48.15
CA LEU A 168 26.47 6.93 -48.23
C LEU A 168 26.38 6.26 -46.85
N LYS A 169 27.37 6.46 -45.98
CA LYS A 169 27.32 5.97 -44.59
C LYS A 169 26.18 6.62 -43.80
N ALA A 170 25.99 7.93 -43.96
CA ALA A 170 24.88 8.64 -43.34
C ALA A 170 23.52 8.12 -43.85
N CYS A 171 23.37 7.88 -45.15
CA CYS A 171 22.15 7.31 -45.74
C CYS A 171 21.78 5.96 -45.10
N ALA A 172 22.76 5.06 -44.91
CA ALA A 172 22.53 3.75 -44.30
C ALA A 172 22.15 3.85 -42.82
N LYS A 173 22.82 4.73 -42.06
CA LYS A 173 22.51 4.96 -40.64
C LYS A 173 21.10 5.52 -40.45
N VAL A 174 20.77 6.58 -41.18
CA VAL A 174 19.46 7.24 -41.08
C VAL A 174 18.33 6.32 -41.51
N GLU A 175 18.55 5.45 -42.50
CA GLU A 175 17.58 4.42 -42.88
C GLU A 175 17.31 3.41 -41.76
N ALA A 176 18.36 2.94 -41.07
CA ALA A 176 18.21 2.03 -39.94
C ALA A 176 17.48 2.70 -38.76
N ASP A 177 17.84 3.95 -38.44
CA ASP A 177 17.21 4.73 -37.37
C ASP A 177 15.72 5.01 -37.67
N ALA A 178 15.41 5.39 -38.91
CA ALA A 178 14.03 5.61 -39.37
C ALA A 178 13.20 4.32 -39.35
N ALA A 179 13.77 3.19 -39.78
CA ALA A 179 13.10 1.89 -39.76
C ALA A 179 12.81 1.40 -38.33
N SER A 180 13.78 1.54 -37.41
CA SER A 180 13.61 1.20 -36.00
C SER A 180 12.48 2.03 -35.37
N LEU A 181 12.50 3.34 -35.58
CA LEU A 181 11.51 4.23 -35.00
C LEU A 181 10.12 4.07 -35.63
N LYS A 182 10.04 3.78 -36.94
CA LYS A 182 8.78 3.37 -37.58
C LYS A 182 8.17 2.15 -36.89
N GLY A 183 8.99 1.16 -36.53
CA GLY A 183 8.56 0.01 -35.74
C GLY A 183 7.97 0.41 -34.39
N ALA A 184 8.65 1.29 -33.65
CA ALA A 184 8.17 1.78 -32.36
C ALA A 184 6.88 2.64 -32.45
N LEU A 185 6.74 3.46 -33.49
CA LEU A 185 5.51 4.22 -33.77
C LEU A 185 4.33 3.30 -34.06
N ASN A 186 4.55 2.28 -34.90
CA ASN A 186 3.53 1.26 -35.19
C ASN A 186 3.12 0.49 -33.93
N ALA A 187 4.08 0.12 -33.08
CA ALA A 187 3.82 -0.52 -31.79
C ALA A 187 2.91 0.36 -30.92
N GLN A 188 3.21 1.65 -30.78
CA GLN A 188 2.41 2.59 -29.96
C GLN A 188 0.99 2.85 -30.49
N LEU A 189 0.76 2.69 -31.80
CA LEU A 189 -0.57 2.85 -32.43
C LEU A 189 -1.35 1.52 -32.55
N SER A 190 -0.71 0.38 -32.30
CA SER A 190 -1.30 -0.95 -32.49
C SER A 190 -2.19 -1.36 -31.31
N LEU A 191 -3.40 -1.83 -31.60
CA LEU A 191 -4.29 -2.45 -30.60
C LEU A 191 -3.88 -3.87 -30.20
N ASN A 192 -2.97 -4.48 -30.96
CA ASN A 192 -2.51 -5.85 -30.69
C ASN A 192 -1.28 -5.90 -29.78
N ASP A 193 -0.70 -4.74 -29.47
CA ASP A 193 0.48 -4.64 -28.60
C ASP A 193 0.01 -4.25 -27.18
N PRO A 194 0.26 -5.09 -26.15
CA PRO A 194 -0.15 -4.80 -24.77
C PRO A 194 0.52 -3.55 -24.19
N ASP A 195 1.69 -3.15 -24.71
CA ASP A 195 2.46 -2.00 -24.24
C ASP A 195 2.20 -0.73 -25.05
N SER A 196 1.17 -0.73 -25.89
CA SER A 196 0.78 0.43 -26.68
C SER A 196 -0.09 1.42 -25.92
N LEU A 197 -0.03 2.69 -26.32
CA LEU A 197 -0.95 3.70 -25.86
C LEU A 197 -2.41 3.35 -26.21
N ALA A 198 -2.65 2.75 -27.38
CA ALA A 198 -3.99 2.39 -27.83
C ALA A 198 -4.64 1.32 -26.92
N THR A 199 -3.88 0.28 -26.54
CA THR A 199 -4.33 -0.78 -25.64
C THR A 199 -4.54 -0.25 -24.22
N ALA A 200 -3.64 0.61 -23.73
CA ALA A 200 -3.83 1.26 -22.43
C ALA A 200 -5.10 2.12 -22.40
N LEU A 201 -5.38 2.90 -23.45
CA LEU A 201 -6.63 3.66 -23.56
C LEU A 201 -7.87 2.76 -23.57
N GLN A 202 -7.83 1.60 -24.23
CA GLN A 202 -8.94 0.64 -24.20
C GLN A 202 -9.17 0.03 -22.81
N SER A 203 -8.10 -0.16 -22.01
CA SER A 203 -8.20 -0.74 -20.66
C SER A 203 -9.01 0.11 -19.67
N ILE A 204 -9.26 1.39 -19.99
CA ILE A 204 -10.10 2.29 -19.17
C ILE A 204 -11.55 1.80 -19.09
N TYR A 205 -12.09 1.22 -20.17
CA TYR A 205 -13.46 0.71 -20.21
C TYR A 205 -13.72 -0.41 -19.19
N PRO A 206 -12.98 -1.55 -19.22
CA PRO A 206 -13.19 -2.62 -18.25
C PRO A 206 -12.85 -2.17 -16.82
N TYR A 207 -11.87 -1.27 -16.63
CA TYR A 207 -11.57 -0.71 -15.31
C TYR A 207 -12.80 -0.02 -14.70
N ILE A 208 -13.40 0.94 -15.42
CA ILE A 208 -14.56 1.69 -14.92
C ILE A 208 -15.77 0.77 -14.75
N SER A 209 -15.99 -0.16 -15.69
CA SER A 209 -17.05 -1.16 -15.60
C SER A 209 -16.93 -2.00 -14.32
N ASN A 210 -15.72 -2.48 -13.99
CA ASN A 210 -15.46 -3.25 -12.79
C ASN A 210 -15.64 -2.43 -11.49
N GLN A 211 -15.23 -1.17 -11.48
CA GLN A 211 -15.44 -0.30 -10.31
C GLN A 211 -16.94 -0.09 -10.04
N ILE A 212 -17.74 0.15 -11.08
CA ILE A 212 -19.19 0.26 -10.94
C ILE A 212 -19.82 -1.08 -10.51
N GLY A 213 -19.33 -2.20 -11.07
CA GLY A 213 -19.73 -3.54 -10.65
C GLY A 213 -19.47 -3.82 -9.16
N SER A 214 -18.36 -3.32 -8.63
CA SER A 214 -18.05 -3.39 -7.19
C SER A 214 -19.08 -2.64 -6.36
N TYR A 215 -19.46 -1.41 -6.74
CA TYR A 215 -20.53 -0.67 -6.07
C TYR A 215 -21.89 -1.38 -6.13
N LEU A 216 -22.23 -1.99 -7.27
CA LEU A 216 -23.43 -2.81 -7.39
C LEU A 216 -23.43 -3.98 -6.40
N SER A 217 -22.28 -4.62 -6.19
CA SER A 217 -22.14 -5.72 -5.22
C SER A 217 -22.27 -5.25 -3.77
N LYS A 218 -21.79 -4.04 -3.42
CA LYS A 218 -22.00 -3.45 -2.08
C LYS A 218 -23.49 -3.24 -1.77
N LEU A 219 -24.31 -2.96 -2.79
CA LEU A 219 -25.75 -2.77 -2.65
C LEU A 219 -26.58 -4.07 -2.62
N ASP A 220 -25.96 -5.24 -2.81
CA ASP A 220 -26.68 -6.52 -2.82
C ASP A 220 -27.42 -6.80 -1.50
N ALA A 221 -26.83 -6.40 -0.38
CA ALA A 221 -27.41 -6.63 0.94
C ALA A 221 -28.74 -5.90 1.13
N LEU A 222 -28.87 -4.67 0.62
CA LEU A 222 -30.11 -3.87 0.72
C LEU A 222 -31.11 -4.18 -0.38
N SER A 223 -30.64 -4.34 -1.62
CA SER A 223 -31.52 -4.58 -2.76
C SER A 223 -32.28 -5.91 -2.71
N LYS A 224 -31.79 -6.88 -1.93
CA LYS A 224 -32.48 -8.17 -1.68
C LYS A 224 -33.48 -8.10 -0.53
N VAL A 225 -33.54 -6.99 0.22
CA VAL A 225 -34.53 -6.79 1.29
C VAL A 225 -35.90 -6.48 0.67
N PRO A 226 -36.95 -7.24 0.99
CA PRO A 226 -38.29 -6.96 0.47
C PRO A 226 -38.78 -5.57 0.88
N ALA A 227 -39.43 -4.87 -0.05
CA ALA A 227 -40.05 -3.57 0.17
C ALA A 227 -41.54 -3.72 0.50
N LYS A 228 -41.85 -4.44 1.59
CA LYS A 228 -43.23 -4.75 1.97
C LYS A 228 -43.49 -4.45 3.44
N THR A 229 -44.73 -4.14 3.78
CA THR A 229 -45.15 -3.86 5.16
C THR A 229 -45.07 -5.07 6.09
N ASP A 230 -45.01 -6.29 5.54
CA ASP A 230 -44.83 -7.56 6.26
C ASP A 230 -43.36 -7.97 6.41
N THR A 231 -42.41 -7.11 5.98
CA THR A 231 -40.98 -7.40 6.13
C THR A 231 -40.62 -7.49 7.61
N PRO A 232 -40.00 -8.58 8.09
CA PRO A 232 -39.65 -8.72 9.49
C PRO A 232 -38.74 -7.58 9.97
N ALA A 233 -39.14 -6.89 11.04
CA ALA A 233 -38.37 -5.77 11.59
C ALA A 233 -36.96 -6.17 12.01
N ALA A 234 -36.77 -7.39 12.54
CA ALA A 234 -35.44 -7.92 12.87
C ALA A 234 -34.49 -7.99 11.65
N THR A 235 -35.02 -8.36 10.46
CA THR A 235 -34.24 -8.36 9.21
C THR A 235 -33.83 -6.93 8.83
N LEU A 236 -34.74 -5.96 9.02
CA LEU A 236 -34.48 -4.55 8.75
C LEU A 236 -33.42 -3.99 9.73
N LEU A 237 -33.57 -4.24 11.03
CA LEU A 237 -32.61 -3.82 12.07
C LEU A 237 -31.21 -4.42 11.84
N GLN A 238 -31.11 -5.63 11.28
CA GLN A 238 -29.83 -6.25 10.95
C GLN A 238 -29.20 -5.71 9.65
N LYS A 239 -30.00 -5.50 8.59
CA LYS A 239 -29.48 -5.22 7.23
C LYS A 239 -29.35 -3.73 6.91
N LEU A 240 -30.19 -2.87 7.52
CA LEU A 240 -30.17 -1.44 7.25
C LEU A 240 -28.92 -0.74 7.78
N PRO A 241 -28.39 -0.99 8.99
CA PRO A 241 -27.23 -0.24 9.49
C PRO A 241 -26.01 -0.29 8.55
N PRO A 242 -25.45 -1.46 8.18
CA PRO A 242 -24.32 -1.52 7.25
C PRO A 242 -24.74 -1.15 5.81
N GLY A 243 -26.00 -1.41 5.47
CA GLY A 243 -26.55 -1.13 4.15
C GLY A 243 -26.66 0.36 3.85
N LEU A 244 -27.17 1.18 4.79
CA LEU A 244 -27.34 2.62 4.62
C LEU A 244 -25.99 3.33 4.50
N THR A 245 -24.99 2.87 5.25
CA THR A 245 -23.60 3.34 5.11
C THR A 245 -23.07 3.05 3.70
N SER A 246 -23.28 1.83 3.20
CA SER A 246 -22.90 1.44 1.84
C SER A 246 -23.65 2.25 0.77
N LEU A 247 -24.96 2.50 0.97
CA LEU A 247 -25.77 3.32 0.08
C LEU A 247 -25.24 4.76 0.00
N ARG A 248 -24.86 5.35 1.14
CA ARG A 248 -24.25 6.70 1.17
C ARG A 248 -22.96 6.74 0.35
N GLU A 249 -22.05 5.80 0.59
CA GLU A 249 -20.78 5.71 -0.14
C GLU A 249 -21.00 5.61 -1.66
N VAL A 250 -21.95 4.77 -2.06
CA VAL A 250 -22.32 4.59 -3.47
C VAL A 250 -22.94 5.84 -4.06
N LEU A 251 -23.87 6.52 -3.37
CA LEU A 251 -24.51 7.74 -3.87
C LEU A 251 -23.50 8.88 -4.05
N ALA A 252 -22.55 9.03 -3.10
CA ALA A 252 -21.48 10.01 -3.21
C ALA A 252 -20.58 9.74 -4.42
N SER A 253 -20.19 8.47 -4.62
CA SER A 253 -19.32 8.08 -5.72
C SER A 253 -20.05 8.10 -7.07
N GLN A 254 -21.33 7.70 -7.11
CA GLN A 254 -22.11 7.58 -8.33
C GLN A 254 -22.18 8.89 -9.12
N GLN A 255 -22.45 10.01 -8.45
CA GLN A 255 -22.58 11.31 -9.12
C GLN A 255 -21.27 11.73 -9.79
N GLU A 256 -20.15 11.53 -9.10
CA GLU A 256 -18.82 11.88 -9.61
C GLU A 256 -18.38 10.95 -10.74
N TYR A 257 -18.59 9.64 -10.61
CA TYR A 257 -18.36 8.68 -11.69
C TYR A 257 -19.17 9.01 -12.94
N GLN A 258 -20.47 9.30 -12.78
CA GLN A 258 -21.34 9.70 -13.88
C GLN A 258 -20.85 10.99 -14.54
N MET A 259 -20.49 11.99 -13.73
CA MET A 259 -20.02 13.28 -14.24
C MET A 259 -18.71 13.13 -15.02
N VAL A 260 -17.70 12.48 -14.44
CA VAL A 260 -16.38 12.34 -15.07
C VAL A 260 -16.45 11.41 -16.28
N TRP A 261 -17.21 10.32 -16.21
CA TRP A 261 -17.40 9.42 -17.34
C TRP A 261 -18.11 10.12 -18.50
N ASN A 262 -19.32 10.66 -18.27
CA ASN A 262 -20.15 11.19 -19.34
C ASN A 262 -19.64 12.52 -19.89
N ASN A 263 -19.09 13.40 -19.04
CA ASN A 263 -18.71 14.76 -19.46
C ASN A 263 -17.25 14.85 -19.90
N THR A 264 -16.39 13.88 -19.56
CA THR A 264 -14.97 13.98 -19.88
C THR A 264 -14.41 12.71 -20.53
N LEU A 265 -14.40 11.58 -19.83
CA LEU A 265 -13.68 10.40 -20.31
C LEU A 265 -14.26 9.83 -21.61
N LYS A 266 -15.58 9.59 -21.64
CA LYS A 266 -16.26 9.03 -22.81
C LYS A 266 -16.15 9.93 -24.05
N PRO A 267 -16.41 11.25 -23.98
CA PRO A 267 -16.19 12.15 -25.12
C PRO A 267 -14.74 12.14 -25.63
N ILE A 268 -13.75 12.18 -24.73
CA ILE A 268 -12.33 12.18 -25.14
C ILE A 268 -11.98 10.85 -25.81
N LEU A 269 -12.34 9.72 -25.23
CA LEU A 269 -12.09 8.39 -25.81
C LEU A 269 -12.74 8.25 -27.20
N ALA A 270 -13.97 8.74 -27.37
CA ALA A 270 -14.64 8.76 -28.66
C ALA A 270 -13.91 9.66 -29.68
N GLN A 271 -13.43 10.84 -29.28
CA GLN A 271 -12.63 11.72 -30.15
C GLN A 271 -11.29 11.09 -30.54
N LEU A 272 -10.67 10.34 -29.63
CA LEU A 272 -9.46 9.56 -29.87
C LEU A 272 -9.73 8.27 -30.67
N LYS A 273 -10.99 8.01 -31.06
CA LYS A 273 -11.44 6.80 -31.79
C LYS A 273 -11.14 5.49 -31.06
N VAL A 274 -11.12 5.53 -29.73
CA VAL A 274 -10.94 4.35 -28.88
C VAL A 274 -12.33 3.76 -28.59
N SER A 275 -12.53 2.50 -28.94
CA SER A 275 -13.74 1.74 -28.62
C SER A 275 -13.51 0.77 -27.46
N ALA A 276 -14.59 0.41 -26.76
CA ALA A 276 -14.52 -0.62 -25.73
C ALA A 276 -14.04 -1.96 -26.32
N PRO A 277 -13.21 -2.73 -25.59
CA PRO A 277 -12.83 -4.06 -26.02
C PRO A 277 -14.03 -5.01 -25.95
N ALA A 278 -14.13 -5.95 -26.91
CA ALA A 278 -15.24 -6.91 -26.96
C ALA A 278 -15.22 -7.88 -25.76
N THR A 279 -14.02 -8.18 -25.26
CA THR A 279 -13.80 -9.12 -24.14
C THR A 279 -12.69 -8.59 -23.22
N ASP A 280 -12.76 -8.93 -21.95
CA ASP A 280 -11.71 -8.66 -20.97
C ASP A 280 -10.52 -9.63 -21.14
N THR A 281 -9.51 -9.48 -20.28
CA THR A 281 -8.32 -10.35 -20.26
C THR A 281 -8.62 -11.82 -19.95
N SER A 282 -9.83 -12.13 -19.46
CA SER A 282 -10.31 -13.50 -19.19
C SER A 282 -11.20 -14.06 -20.31
N GLY A 283 -11.39 -13.31 -21.40
CA GLY A 283 -12.26 -13.70 -22.52
C GLY A 283 -13.75 -13.51 -22.25
N LYS A 284 -14.14 -12.84 -21.16
CA LYS A 284 -15.55 -12.53 -20.85
C LYS A 284 -15.95 -11.22 -21.51
N ALA A 285 -17.21 -11.13 -21.95
CA ALA A 285 -17.74 -9.88 -22.49
C ALA A 285 -17.65 -8.76 -21.45
N VAL A 286 -17.02 -7.64 -21.80
CA VAL A 286 -16.95 -6.47 -20.92
C VAL A 286 -18.32 -5.81 -20.88
N PRO A 287 -18.97 -5.69 -19.70
CA PRO A 287 -20.23 -4.97 -19.61
C PRO A 287 -20.04 -3.52 -20.04
N ALA A 288 -20.95 -2.98 -20.85
CA ALA A 288 -20.89 -1.59 -21.25
C ALA A 288 -21.00 -0.69 -20.01
N VAL A 289 -20.11 0.29 -19.91
CA VAL A 289 -20.05 1.20 -18.76
C VAL A 289 -21.39 1.93 -18.56
N ASP A 290 -22.04 2.36 -19.65
CA ASP A 290 -23.33 3.04 -19.57
C ASP A 290 -24.44 2.13 -19.01
N ASP A 291 -24.44 0.84 -19.34
CA ASP A 291 -25.40 -0.14 -18.81
C ASP A 291 -25.15 -0.39 -17.33
N GLN A 292 -23.89 -0.42 -16.91
CA GLN A 292 -23.51 -0.53 -15.49
C GLN A 292 -23.92 0.72 -14.70
N ILE A 293 -23.70 1.92 -15.24
CA ILE A 293 -24.16 3.19 -14.64
C ILE A 293 -25.69 3.20 -14.52
N THR A 294 -26.39 2.75 -15.55
CA THR A 294 -27.86 2.66 -15.56
C THR A 294 -28.33 1.68 -14.50
N SER A 295 -27.73 0.49 -14.44
CA SER A 295 -28.02 -0.53 -13.42
C SER A 295 -27.79 -0.01 -12.01
N LEU A 296 -26.68 0.71 -11.78
CA LEU A 296 -26.38 1.34 -10.50
C LEU A 296 -27.45 2.37 -10.12
N THR A 297 -27.83 3.23 -11.07
CA THR A 297 -28.87 4.26 -10.88
C THR A 297 -30.24 3.65 -10.58
N THR A 298 -30.61 2.60 -11.30
CA THR A 298 -31.87 1.88 -11.06
C THR A 298 -31.86 1.24 -9.67
N ARG A 299 -30.74 0.64 -9.25
CA ARG A 299 -30.65 -0.05 -7.98
C ARG A 299 -30.61 0.89 -6.78
N THR A 300 -29.86 2.00 -6.88
CA THR A 300 -29.89 3.06 -5.86
C THR A 300 -31.29 3.67 -5.77
N GLY A 301 -31.94 3.92 -6.90
CA GLY A 301 -33.33 4.38 -6.95
C GLY A 301 -34.29 3.42 -6.22
N GLN A 302 -34.27 2.13 -6.55
CA GLN A 302 -35.11 1.13 -5.88
C GLN A 302 -34.91 1.12 -4.36
N ILE A 303 -33.66 1.14 -3.90
CA ILE A 303 -33.35 1.16 -2.46
C ILE A 303 -33.89 2.44 -1.81
N VAL A 304 -33.67 3.61 -2.42
CA VAL A 304 -34.14 4.90 -1.91
C VAL A 304 -35.66 4.93 -1.81
N ALA A 305 -36.38 4.41 -2.81
CA ALA A 305 -37.83 4.30 -2.77
C ALA A 305 -38.34 3.42 -1.61
N ASN A 306 -37.61 2.34 -1.30
CA ASN A 306 -37.98 1.40 -0.24
C ASN A 306 -37.86 1.98 1.17
N LEU A 307 -37.08 3.06 1.38
CA LEU A 307 -36.95 3.73 2.69
C LEU A 307 -38.32 4.19 3.23
N ASN A 308 -39.23 4.60 2.34
CA ASN A 308 -40.60 4.99 2.69
C ASN A 308 -41.44 3.84 3.25
N VAL A 309 -41.08 2.59 2.96
CA VAL A 309 -41.76 1.39 3.45
C VAL A 309 -41.07 0.85 4.71
N TRP A 310 -39.74 0.86 4.74
CA TRP A 310 -38.98 0.30 5.84
C TRP A 310 -39.05 1.14 7.13
N PHE A 311 -39.03 2.48 7.05
CA PHE A 311 -39.12 3.32 8.25
C PHE A 311 -40.43 3.15 9.03
N PRO A 312 -41.62 3.11 8.41
CA PRO A 312 -42.87 2.81 9.12
C PRO A 312 -42.88 1.44 9.81
N VAL A 313 -42.35 0.40 9.15
CA VAL A 313 -42.27 -0.96 9.72
C VAL A 313 -41.43 -0.95 10.98
N LEU A 314 -40.25 -0.33 10.93
CA LEU A 314 -39.37 -0.19 12.09
C LEU A 314 -40.00 0.65 13.20
N SER A 315 -40.59 1.80 12.85
CA SER A 315 -41.24 2.67 13.83
C SER A 315 -42.36 1.95 14.58
N THR A 316 -43.14 1.12 13.88
CA THR A 316 -44.23 0.34 14.49
C THR A 316 -43.67 -0.73 15.43
N SER A 317 -42.68 -1.50 14.96
CA SER A 317 -42.05 -2.55 15.77
C SER A 317 -41.40 -2.00 17.04
N LEU A 318 -40.69 -0.86 16.98
CA LEU A 318 -40.06 -0.26 18.16
C LEU A 318 -41.10 0.28 19.15
N GLN A 319 -42.22 0.81 18.65
CA GLN A 319 -43.33 1.26 19.49
C GLN A 319 -44.01 0.08 20.20
N ASP A 320 -44.18 -1.05 19.50
CA ASP A 320 -44.73 -2.28 20.07
C ASP A 320 -43.79 -2.85 21.14
N SER A 321 -42.48 -2.87 20.89
CA SER A 321 -41.47 -3.26 21.88
C SER A 321 -41.50 -2.35 23.12
N ALA A 322 -41.60 -1.03 22.93
CA ALA A 322 -41.69 -0.07 24.04
C ALA A 322 -42.94 -0.32 24.90
N THR A 323 -44.09 -0.54 24.25
CA THR A 323 -45.36 -0.84 24.94
C THR A 323 -45.31 -2.17 25.67
N GLY A 324 -44.66 -3.19 25.08
CA GLY A 324 -44.45 -4.49 25.70
C GLY A 324 -43.59 -4.42 26.96
N LEU A 325 -42.55 -3.58 26.97
CA LEU A 325 -41.73 -3.33 28.16
C LEU A 325 -42.51 -2.60 29.26
N ASP A 326 -43.29 -1.57 28.89
CA ASP A 326 -44.11 -0.83 29.86
C ASP A 326 -45.16 -1.72 30.54
N ALA A 327 -45.71 -2.70 29.83
CA ALA A 327 -46.68 -3.65 30.38
C ALA A 327 -46.08 -4.55 31.48
N LEU A 328 -44.76 -4.73 31.52
CA LEU A 328 -44.08 -5.56 32.54
C LEU A 328 -43.85 -4.81 33.87
N LEU A 329 -43.92 -3.47 33.87
CA LEU A 329 -43.60 -2.64 35.04
C LEU A 329 -44.41 -3.05 36.28
N THR A 330 -45.73 -3.13 36.16
CA THR A 330 -46.61 -3.47 37.28
C THR A 330 -46.31 -4.87 37.83
N GLY A 331 -46.05 -5.84 36.95
CA GLY A 331 -45.74 -7.22 37.34
C GLY A 331 -44.44 -7.32 38.14
N VAL A 332 -43.40 -6.61 37.69
CA VAL A 332 -42.11 -6.54 38.40
C VAL A 332 -42.26 -5.83 39.74
N GLN A 333 -43.04 -4.75 39.83
CA GLN A 333 -43.30 -4.05 41.10
C GLN A 333 -44.02 -4.92 42.13
N THR A 334 -44.95 -5.77 41.69
CA THR A 334 -45.75 -6.61 42.60
C THR A 334 -45.03 -7.87 43.07
N ASP A 335 -44.19 -8.47 42.21
CA ASP A 335 -43.45 -9.70 42.52
C ASP A 335 -42.08 -9.71 41.82
N PRO A 336 -41.09 -8.98 42.37
CA PRO A 336 -39.77 -8.86 41.75
C PRO A 336 -39.06 -10.22 41.61
N ALA A 337 -39.21 -11.10 42.61
CA ALA A 337 -38.51 -12.38 42.65
C ALA A 337 -38.93 -13.33 41.50
N ALA A 338 -40.20 -13.32 41.10
CA ALA A 338 -40.70 -14.16 40.01
C ALA A 338 -40.57 -13.51 38.62
N ARG A 339 -40.45 -12.17 38.54
CA ARG A 339 -40.58 -11.43 37.28
C ARG A 339 -39.31 -10.71 36.82
N ASN A 340 -38.30 -10.53 37.69
CA ASN A 340 -37.05 -9.84 37.36
C ASN A 340 -36.30 -10.48 36.18
N ALA A 341 -36.17 -11.81 36.15
CA ALA A 341 -35.42 -12.50 35.08
C ALA A 341 -36.02 -12.26 33.68
N ALA A 342 -37.34 -12.43 33.53
CA ALA A 342 -38.04 -12.19 32.27
C ALA A 342 -38.01 -10.70 31.86
N ALA A 343 -38.04 -9.79 32.83
CA ALA A 343 -37.89 -8.36 32.57
C ALA A 343 -36.47 -8.01 32.11
N LEU A 344 -35.43 -8.61 32.69
CA LEU A 344 -34.04 -8.45 32.25
C LEU A 344 -33.81 -8.98 30.83
N ASP A 345 -34.39 -10.13 30.47
CA ASP A 345 -34.31 -10.66 29.09
C ASP A 345 -34.97 -9.70 28.10
N LYS A 346 -36.14 -9.14 28.44
CA LYS A 346 -36.82 -8.17 27.59
C LYS A 346 -36.09 -6.84 27.49
N ILE A 347 -35.46 -6.39 28.57
CA ILE A 347 -34.54 -5.24 28.54
C ILE A 347 -33.37 -5.53 27.59
N ARG A 348 -32.82 -6.75 27.59
CA ARG A 348 -31.73 -7.14 26.69
C ARG A 348 -32.17 -7.07 25.23
N ASP A 349 -33.24 -7.77 24.87
CA ASP A 349 -33.76 -7.78 23.49
C ASP A 349 -34.09 -6.34 23.02
N GLY A 350 -34.74 -5.55 23.86
CA GLY A 350 -35.03 -4.14 23.56
C GLY A 350 -33.77 -3.27 23.42
N SER A 351 -32.69 -3.58 24.13
CA SER A 351 -31.41 -2.85 24.02
C SER A 351 -30.71 -3.13 22.68
N ASP A 352 -30.78 -4.37 22.18
CA ASP A 352 -30.20 -4.77 20.90
C ASP A 352 -30.96 -4.11 19.73
N ASP A 353 -32.29 -4.11 19.82
CA ASP A 353 -33.17 -3.38 18.89
C ASP A 353 -32.90 -1.87 18.92
N LEU A 354 -32.75 -1.28 20.11
CA LEU A 354 -32.44 0.13 20.30
C LEU A 354 -31.10 0.50 19.67
N THR A 355 -30.07 -0.33 19.84
CA THR A 355 -28.73 -0.08 19.30
C THR A 355 -28.75 -0.09 17.76
N SER A 356 -29.45 -1.07 17.19
CA SER A 356 -29.62 -1.19 15.74
C SER A 356 -30.45 -0.03 15.16
N ALA A 357 -31.55 0.34 15.83
CA ALA A 357 -32.39 1.46 15.45
C ALA A 357 -31.64 2.80 15.55
N GLN A 358 -30.83 2.99 16.59
CA GLN A 358 -30.01 4.20 16.76
C GLN A 358 -29.00 4.33 15.63
N SER A 359 -28.37 3.23 15.20
CA SER A 359 -27.45 3.22 14.06
C SER A 359 -28.13 3.65 12.75
N ILE A 360 -29.40 3.28 12.56
CA ILE A 360 -30.22 3.74 11.44
C ILE A 360 -30.54 5.24 11.56
N VAL A 361 -30.87 5.71 12.77
CA VAL A 361 -31.10 7.13 13.06
C VAL A 361 -29.87 7.97 12.76
N ASP A 362 -28.69 7.49 13.10
CA ASP A 362 -27.42 8.21 12.93
C ASP A 362 -26.92 8.17 11.47
N ALA A 363 -27.23 7.11 10.72
CA ALA A 363 -26.88 6.99 9.30
C ALA A 363 -27.71 7.90 8.38
N TRP A 364 -28.88 8.37 8.82
CA TRP A 364 -29.80 9.15 7.98
C TRP A 364 -29.35 10.59 7.69
N PRO A 365 -28.96 11.44 8.66
CA PRO A 365 -28.53 12.81 8.39
C PRO A 365 -27.50 12.97 7.26
N PRO A 366 -26.41 12.17 7.22
CA PRO A 366 -25.43 12.29 6.12
C PRO A 366 -25.95 11.72 4.79
N LEU A 367 -26.97 10.86 4.80
CA LEU A 367 -27.60 10.33 3.59
C LEU A 367 -28.52 11.38 2.92
N VAL A 368 -29.24 12.17 3.72
CA VAL A 368 -30.22 13.17 3.23
C VAL A 368 -29.63 14.14 2.22
N GLY A 369 -28.35 14.51 2.36
CA GLY A 369 -27.67 15.42 1.43
C GLY A 369 -27.61 14.93 -0.02
N PHE A 370 -27.76 13.62 -0.25
CA PHE A 370 -27.73 13.00 -1.57
C PHE A 370 -29.13 12.70 -2.14
N LEU A 371 -30.18 12.91 -1.34
CA LEU A 371 -31.56 12.58 -1.72
C LEU A 371 -32.31 13.82 -2.20
N VAL A 372 -33.05 13.69 -3.29
CA VAL A 372 -33.81 14.79 -3.88
C VAL A 372 -35.26 14.34 -4.10
N ASP A 373 -36.22 15.20 -3.78
CA ASP A 373 -37.65 14.93 -3.99
C ASP A 373 -37.93 14.62 -5.47
N GLY A 374 -38.69 13.54 -5.73
CA GLY A 374 -39.06 13.12 -7.09
C GLY A 374 -37.99 12.36 -7.86
N THR A 375 -36.81 12.13 -7.26
CA THR A 375 -35.72 11.32 -7.85
C THR A 375 -35.22 10.29 -6.84
N PRO A 376 -35.46 8.98 -7.06
CA PRO A 376 -36.16 8.39 -8.21
C PRO A 376 -37.66 8.72 -8.24
N GLU A 377 -38.29 8.48 -9.39
CA GLU A 377 -39.74 8.66 -9.56
C GLU A 377 -40.52 7.89 -8.47
N GLY A 378 -41.47 8.56 -7.82
CA GLY A 378 -42.23 7.99 -6.70
C GLY A 378 -41.58 8.13 -5.31
N PHE A 379 -40.32 8.59 -5.22
CA PHE A 379 -39.70 8.93 -3.93
C PHE A 379 -40.06 10.36 -3.50
N SER A 380 -40.53 10.50 -2.25
CA SER A 380 -40.66 11.80 -1.59
C SER A 380 -39.74 11.86 -0.36
N LEU A 381 -38.73 12.73 -0.44
CA LEU A 381 -37.88 13.11 0.67
C LEU A 381 -38.70 13.69 1.83
N ARG A 382 -39.74 14.46 1.51
CA ARG A 382 -40.67 14.99 2.54
C ARG A 382 -41.32 13.86 3.33
N THR A 383 -41.91 12.87 2.64
CA THR A 383 -42.54 11.71 3.29
C THR A 383 -41.51 10.88 4.05
N ALA A 384 -40.36 10.57 3.43
CA ALA A 384 -39.28 9.82 4.08
C ALA A 384 -38.81 10.50 5.37
N LYS A 385 -38.64 11.82 5.37
CA LYS A 385 -38.26 12.61 6.54
C LYS A 385 -39.34 12.58 7.63
N GLN A 386 -40.62 12.60 7.27
CA GLN A 386 -41.71 12.47 8.24
C GLN A 386 -41.72 11.09 8.90
N GLU A 387 -41.59 10.02 8.11
CA GLU A 387 -41.53 8.65 8.65
C GLU A 387 -40.26 8.42 9.48
N PHE A 388 -39.13 9.01 9.08
CA PHE A 388 -37.91 9.02 9.87
C PHE A 388 -38.10 9.69 11.24
N LEU A 389 -38.79 10.84 11.30
CA LEU A 389 -39.08 11.50 12.58
C LEU A 389 -39.96 10.62 13.49
N LYS A 390 -40.87 9.83 12.93
CA LYS A 390 -41.63 8.84 13.71
C LYS A 390 -40.72 7.73 14.23
N LEU A 391 -39.83 7.21 13.39
CA LEU A 391 -38.82 6.23 13.80
C LEU A 391 -37.94 6.76 14.95
N GLN A 392 -37.48 8.01 14.87
CA GLN A 392 -36.70 8.65 15.93
C GLN A 392 -37.50 8.77 17.24
N ARG A 393 -38.79 9.12 17.17
CA ARG A 393 -39.67 9.15 18.34
C ARG A 393 -39.87 7.76 18.94
N ALA A 394 -40.10 6.74 18.11
CA ALA A 394 -40.26 5.36 18.57
C ALA A 394 -38.97 4.83 19.22
N THR A 395 -37.81 5.17 18.65
CA THR A 395 -36.48 4.86 19.22
C THR A 395 -36.32 5.49 20.61
N ASN A 396 -36.71 6.76 20.77
CA ASN A 396 -36.69 7.43 22.07
C ASN A 396 -37.71 6.84 23.06
N ALA A 397 -38.90 6.47 22.60
CA ALA A 397 -39.91 5.81 23.43
C ALA A 397 -39.40 4.48 23.99
N LEU A 398 -38.79 3.64 23.13
CA LEU A 398 -38.16 2.39 23.54
C LEU A 398 -37.05 2.62 24.58
N ARG A 399 -36.18 3.61 24.35
CA ARG A 399 -35.13 4.00 25.31
C ARG A 399 -35.71 4.35 26.68
N ILE A 400 -36.78 5.15 26.72
CA ILE A 400 -37.45 5.54 27.96
C ILE A 400 -38.11 4.34 28.66
N SER A 401 -38.74 3.44 27.91
CA SER A 401 -39.34 2.22 28.47
C SER A 401 -38.31 1.25 29.03
N ILE A 402 -37.16 1.08 28.36
CA ILE A 402 -36.02 0.31 28.87
C ILE A 402 -35.53 0.91 30.18
N ALA A 403 -35.32 2.23 30.25
CA ALA A 403 -34.88 2.91 31.46
C ALA A 403 -35.86 2.71 32.62
N ARG A 404 -37.17 2.90 32.39
CA ARG A 404 -38.21 2.70 33.42
C ARG A 404 -38.27 1.27 33.94
N LEU A 405 -38.23 0.28 33.05
CA LEU A 405 -38.24 -1.12 33.47
C LEU A 405 -36.95 -1.49 34.17
N SER A 406 -35.82 -0.95 33.72
CA SER A 406 -34.51 -1.12 34.36
C SER A 406 -34.47 -0.60 35.79
N ASP A 407 -34.98 0.62 36.00
CA ASP A 407 -35.10 1.22 37.33
C ASP A 407 -36.01 0.38 38.24
N THR A 408 -37.10 -0.13 37.68
CA THR A 408 -38.06 -0.97 38.42
C THR A 408 -37.45 -2.31 38.86
N VAL A 409 -36.66 -2.95 38.00
CA VAL A 409 -35.92 -4.19 38.32
C VAL A 409 -34.82 -3.95 39.36
N GLY A 410 -34.19 -2.77 39.34
CA GLY A 410 -33.18 -2.35 40.32
C GLY A 410 -33.72 -2.09 41.73
N GLY A 411 -35.05 -2.04 41.91
CA GLY A 411 -35.70 -1.82 43.21
C GLY A 411 -35.81 -0.33 43.60
N ASP A 412 -36.18 -0.07 44.87
CA ASP A 412 -36.33 1.30 45.37
C ASP A 412 -34.98 2.03 45.45
N ALA A 413 -34.76 2.95 44.51
CA ALA A 413 -33.55 3.74 44.40
C ALA A 413 -33.49 4.94 45.35
N SER A 414 -34.51 5.17 46.19
CA SER A 414 -34.57 6.32 47.11
C SER A 414 -33.45 6.33 48.17
N GLY A 415 -32.86 5.16 48.46
CA GLY A 415 -31.71 4.99 49.36
C GLY A 415 -30.39 4.63 48.68
N PHE A 416 -30.24 4.84 47.37
CA PHE A 416 -29.02 4.48 46.65
C PHE A 416 -27.97 5.59 46.71
N GLU A 417 -26.73 5.21 47.01
CA GLU A 417 -25.56 6.09 46.93
C GLU A 417 -24.75 5.81 45.67
N THR A 418 -23.91 6.76 45.26
CA THR A 418 -22.93 6.57 44.19
C THR A 418 -21.53 6.48 44.76
N ALA A 419 -20.70 5.60 44.21
CA ALA A 419 -19.31 5.46 44.60
C ALA A 419 -18.41 5.20 43.37
N GLN A 420 -17.13 5.53 43.53
CA GLN A 420 -16.09 5.28 42.52
C GLN A 420 -14.91 4.58 43.20
N VAL A 421 -14.33 3.58 42.52
CA VAL A 421 -13.08 2.93 42.93
C VAL A 421 -12.09 3.00 41.77
N SER A 422 -10.88 3.49 42.03
CA SER A 422 -9.77 3.49 41.08
C SER A 422 -8.88 2.27 41.30
N LEU A 423 -8.49 1.61 40.21
CA LEU A 423 -7.61 0.44 40.20
C LEU A 423 -6.16 0.88 39.97
N TYR A 424 -5.22 0.31 40.71
CA TYR A 424 -3.80 0.65 40.64
C TYR A 424 -2.97 -0.47 40.02
N TYR A 425 -3.25 -1.73 40.36
CA TYR A 425 -2.45 -2.91 40.03
C TYR A 425 -3.17 -3.88 39.07
N PHE A 426 -4.50 -3.92 39.07
CA PHE A 426 -5.30 -4.73 38.16
C PHE A 426 -5.64 -3.95 36.88
N PHE A 427 -5.27 -4.50 35.71
CA PHE A 427 -5.41 -3.81 34.41
C PHE A 427 -6.59 -4.33 33.57
N ASP A 428 -7.15 -5.49 33.89
CA ASP A 428 -8.21 -6.13 33.08
C ASP A 428 -9.61 -5.81 33.63
N VAL A 429 -10.09 -4.60 33.35
CA VAL A 429 -11.36 -4.08 33.90
C VAL A 429 -12.56 -4.94 33.47
N ASN A 430 -12.56 -5.46 32.24
CA ASN A 430 -13.63 -6.33 31.75
C ASN A 430 -13.75 -7.64 32.53
N ARG A 431 -12.60 -8.32 32.76
CA ARG A 431 -12.59 -9.54 33.57
C ARG A 431 -13.06 -9.28 35.00
N LEU A 432 -12.66 -8.16 35.59
CA LEU A 432 -13.09 -7.78 36.94
C LEU A 432 -14.59 -7.49 36.99
N MET A 433 -15.13 -6.69 36.05
CA MET A 433 -16.57 -6.40 35.97
C MET A 433 -17.39 -7.68 35.78
N THR A 434 -16.97 -8.57 34.88
CA THR A 434 -17.64 -9.86 34.63
C THR A 434 -17.59 -10.78 35.86
N ALA A 435 -16.49 -10.75 36.62
CA ALA A 435 -16.35 -11.51 37.86
C ALA A 435 -17.25 -10.97 38.98
N LEU A 436 -17.41 -9.63 39.08
CA LEU A 436 -18.30 -8.99 40.05
C LEU A 436 -19.77 -9.22 39.71
N ASN A 437 -20.14 -9.12 38.43
CA ASN A 437 -21.50 -9.35 37.98
C ASN A 437 -21.48 -10.03 36.60
N GLY A 438 -21.89 -11.29 36.55
CA GLY A 438 -21.93 -12.08 35.31
C GLY A 438 -22.88 -11.55 34.23
N ASN A 439 -23.76 -10.61 34.58
CA ASN A 439 -24.63 -9.89 33.63
C ASN A 439 -23.96 -8.63 33.05
N THR A 440 -22.65 -8.44 33.29
CA THR A 440 -21.88 -7.36 32.66
C THR A 440 -21.97 -7.48 31.16
N ARG A 441 -22.37 -6.39 30.51
CA ARG A 441 -22.42 -6.27 29.05
C ARG A 441 -21.73 -4.99 28.61
N THR A 442 -21.15 -5.03 27.43
CA THR A 442 -20.66 -3.83 26.76
C THR A 442 -21.85 -3.11 26.14
N ILE A 443 -22.13 -1.89 26.58
CA ILE A 443 -23.14 -1.00 26.01
C ILE A 443 -22.43 0.10 25.24
N GLY A 444 -22.98 0.45 24.07
CA GLY A 444 -22.33 1.38 23.16
C GLY A 444 -21.12 0.73 22.47
N GLY A 445 -20.33 1.56 21.79
CA GLY A 445 -19.26 1.08 20.92
C GLY A 445 -19.82 0.54 19.61
N VAL A 446 -19.99 1.42 18.62
CA VAL A 446 -20.05 0.92 17.25
C VAL A 446 -18.65 0.37 16.97
N ALA A 447 -18.48 -0.95 16.89
CA ALA A 447 -17.18 -1.56 16.58
C ALA A 447 -16.58 -0.97 15.28
N GLU A 448 -17.46 -0.53 14.38
CA GLU A 448 -17.14 0.17 13.15
C GLU A 448 -16.68 1.63 13.36
N ALA A 449 -17.02 2.30 14.47
CA ALA A 449 -16.58 3.69 14.73
C ALA A 449 -15.10 3.78 15.08
N GLN A 450 -14.57 2.87 15.91
CA GLN A 450 -13.12 2.81 16.16
C GLN A 450 -12.35 2.40 14.90
N ALA A 451 -12.89 1.44 14.14
CA ALA A 451 -12.31 1.04 12.85
C ALA A 451 -12.34 2.20 11.85
N ALA A 452 -13.45 2.94 11.77
CA ALA A 452 -13.60 4.11 10.91
C ALA A 452 -12.69 5.26 11.34
N ALA A 453 -12.54 5.54 12.65
CA ALA A 453 -11.58 6.53 13.13
C ALA A 453 -10.14 6.13 12.80
N ALA A 454 -9.78 4.85 12.97
CA ALA A 454 -8.46 4.34 12.59
C ALA A 454 -8.25 4.41 11.06
N GLU A 455 -9.28 4.17 10.26
CA GLU A 455 -9.25 4.29 8.80
C GLU A 455 -9.14 5.75 8.35
N GLN A 456 -9.89 6.67 8.95
CA GLN A 456 -9.76 8.12 8.68
C GLN A 456 -8.39 8.64 9.12
N ARG A 457 -7.81 8.12 10.20
CA ARG A 457 -6.45 8.45 10.61
C ARG A 457 -5.40 7.96 9.60
N LYS A 458 -5.59 6.78 9.01
CA LYS A 458 -4.76 6.31 7.89
C LYS A 458 -4.93 7.20 6.66
N SER A 459 -6.16 7.60 6.34
CA SER A 459 -6.47 8.52 5.24
C SER A 459 -5.79 9.89 5.43
N LEU A 460 -5.84 10.45 6.65
CA LEU A 460 -5.13 11.68 7.00
C LEU A 460 -3.62 11.53 6.85
N ALA A 461 -3.03 10.45 7.39
CA ALA A 461 -1.59 10.19 7.25
C ALA A 461 -1.15 10.06 5.78
N GLN A 462 -1.98 9.45 4.93
CA GLN A 462 -1.72 9.39 3.50
C GLN A 462 -1.81 10.77 2.84
N ALA A 463 -2.82 11.59 3.19
CA ALA A 463 -2.94 12.96 2.68
C ALA A 463 -1.77 13.86 3.12
N GLU A 464 -1.23 13.65 4.33
CA GLU A 464 0.00 14.32 4.79
C GLU A 464 1.22 13.92 3.96
N LEU A 465 1.35 12.63 3.64
CA LEU A 465 2.44 12.12 2.79
C LEU A 465 2.34 12.64 1.35
N ASP A 466 1.15 12.63 0.76
CA ASP A 466 0.89 13.17 -0.57
C ASP A 466 1.19 14.69 -0.63
N LEU A 467 0.83 15.44 0.43
CA LEU A 467 1.17 16.86 0.55
C LEU A 467 2.69 17.07 0.64
N ALA A 468 3.41 16.24 1.40
CA ALA A 468 4.86 16.32 1.50
C ALA A 468 5.53 16.06 0.14
N ASP A 469 5.07 15.06 -0.62
CA ASP A 469 5.56 14.76 -1.97
C ASP A 469 5.28 15.88 -2.98
N ALA A 470 4.08 16.48 -2.91
CA ALA A 470 3.73 17.63 -3.74
C ALA A 470 4.63 18.84 -3.41
N GLN A 471 4.93 19.09 -2.14
CA GLN A 471 5.87 20.14 -1.71
C GLN A 471 7.30 19.85 -2.16
N ALA A 472 7.76 18.60 -2.07
CA ALA A 472 9.07 18.19 -2.57
C ALA A 472 9.18 18.43 -4.08
N THR A 473 8.11 18.20 -4.84
CA THR A 473 8.02 18.46 -6.27
C THR A 473 8.13 19.96 -6.59
N VAL A 474 7.43 20.82 -5.84
CA VAL A 474 7.59 22.29 -5.95
C VAL A 474 9.03 22.69 -5.70
N ASN A 475 9.68 22.18 -4.65
CA ASN A 475 11.08 22.49 -4.33
C ASN A 475 12.04 22.08 -5.46
N ARG A 476 11.81 20.91 -6.08
CA ARG A 476 12.59 20.46 -7.25
C ARG A 476 12.45 21.42 -8.42
N TYR A 477 11.23 21.84 -8.77
CA TYR A 477 11.02 22.76 -9.89
C TYR A 477 11.51 24.18 -9.59
N GLN A 478 11.39 24.67 -8.35
CA GLN A 478 11.99 25.95 -7.95
C GLN A 478 13.51 25.92 -8.13
N LYS A 479 14.16 24.84 -7.68
CA LYS A 479 15.60 24.64 -7.91
C LYS A 479 15.94 24.61 -9.39
N GLN A 480 15.17 23.89 -10.20
CA GLN A 480 15.38 23.84 -11.64
C GLN A 480 15.26 25.22 -12.32
N VAL A 481 14.28 26.04 -11.91
CA VAL A 481 14.13 27.41 -12.42
C VAL A 481 15.35 28.26 -12.03
N LEU A 482 15.82 28.16 -10.78
CA LEU A 482 17.02 28.88 -10.31
C LEU A 482 18.28 28.46 -11.06
N ASP A 483 18.49 27.15 -11.24
CA ASP A 483 19.65 26.61 -11.95
C ASP A 483 19.66 27.09 -13.42
N LEU A 484 18.50 27.09 -14.09
CA LEU A 484 18.37 27.59 -15.46
C LEU A 484 18.59 29.11 -15.57
N GLN A 485 18.10 29.90 -14.59
CA GLN A 485 18.36 31.34 -14.52
C GLN A 485 19.84 31.65 -14.32
N GLU A 486 20.50 30.90 -13.44
CA GLU A 486 21.94 31.05 -13.16
C GLU A 486 22.78 30.67 -14.39
N GLN A 487 22.41 29.61 -15.11
CA GLN A 487 23.06 29.25 -16.37
C GLN A 487 22.96 30.38 -17.41
N GLN A 488 21.81 31.05 -17.51
CA GLN A 488 21.64 32.21 -18.39
C GLN A 488 22.51 33.40 -17.96
N ARG A 489 22.62 33.64 -16.64
CA ARG A 489 23.47 34.70 -16.07
C ARG A 489 24.94 34.46 -16.41
N GLN A 490 25.45 33.24 -16.19
CA GLN A 490 26.84 32.88 -16.44
C GLN A 490 27.23 33.02 -17.91
N LEU A 491 26.35 32.64 -18.84
CA LEU A 491 26.60 32.80 -20.28
C LEU A 491 26.68 34.28 -20.68
N ARG A 492 25.80 35.14 -20.15
CA ARG A 492 25.85 36.60 -20.39
C ARG A 492 27.09 37.25 -19.80
N GLU A 493 27.51 36.85 -18.59
CA GLU A 493 28.73 37.37 -17.97
C GLU A 493 29.99 36.97 -18.74
N LYS A 494 30.05 35.72 -19.23
CA LYS A 494 31.14 35.26 -20.10
C LYS A 494 31.22 36.08 -21.39
N LEU A 495 30.08 36.31 -22.05
CA LEU A 495 30.02 37.12 -23.27
C LEU A 495 30.54 38.55 -23.02
N LYS A 496 30.08 39.20 -21.95
CA LYS A 496 30.53 40.55 -21.56
C LYS A 496 32.04 40.61 -21.28
N GLY A 497 32.59 39.57 -20.66
CA GLY A 497 34.04 39.44 -20.43
C GLY A 497 34.84 39.32 -21.73
N LEU A 498 34.31 38.55 -22.70
CA LEU A 498 34.90 38.39 -24.03
C LEU A 498 34.82 39.69 -24.84
N ASP A 499 33.69 40.41 -24.85
CA ASP A 499 33.55 41.73 -25.48
C ASP A 499 34.62 42.72 -25.01
N THR A 500 34.83 42.77 -23.70
CA THR A 500 35.84 43.65 -23.09
C THR A 500 37.26 43.28 -23.52
N SER A 501 37.52 41.97 -23.68
CA SER A 501 38.82 41.45 -24.11
C SER A 501 39.06 41.71 -25.61
N LEU A 502 38.03 41.52 -26.43
CA LEU A 502 38.06 41.71 -27.87
C LEU A 502 38.25 43.20 -28.22
N SER A 503 37.62 44.11 -27.48
CA SER A 503 37.88 45.55 -27.59
C SER A 503 39.33 45.93 -27.27
N LYS A 504 39.90 45.39 -26.18
CA LYS A 504 41.31 45.62 -25.81
C LYS A 504 42.28 45.07 -26.85
N LEU A 505 42.01 43.87 -27.38
CA LEU A 505 42.85 43.24 -28.40
C LEU A 505 42.71 43.96 -29.75
N GLY A 506 41.53 44.44 -30.12
CA GLY A 506 41.31 45.25 -31.32
C GLY A 506 42.12 46.56 -31.28
N ASN A 507 42.16 47.23 -30.13
CA ASN A 507 43.01 48.40 -29.93
C ASN A 507 44.51 48.06 -30.05
N ARG A 508 44.95 46.94 -29.48
CA ARG A 508 46.34 46.47 -29.59
C ARG A 508 46.73 46.14 -31.03
N LEU A 509 45.86 45.44 -31.76
CA LEU A 509 46.05 45.11 -33.17
C LEU A 509 46.21 46.38 -34.01
N LYS A 510 45.32 47.36 -33.81
CA LYS A 510 45.40 48.65 -34.49
C LYS A 510 46.74 49.35 -34.22
N SER A 511 47.16 49.45 -32.96
CA SER A 511 48.47 50.03 -32.61
C SER A 511 49.65 49.29 -33.24
N ALA A 512 49.58 47.96 -33.35
CA ALA A 512 50.62 47.16 -34.00
C ALA A 512 50.65 47.36 -35.52
N GLN A 513 49.49 47.51 -36.16
CA GLN A 513 49.37 47.83 -37.59
C GLN A 513 49.89 49.24 -37.90
N ASP A 514 49.55 50.24 -37.07
CA ASP A 514 50.06 51.61 -37.21
C ASP A 514 51.60 51.66 -37.07
N ALA A 515 52.15 50.90 -36.11
CA ALA A 515 53.61 50.76 -35.93
C ALA A 515 54.29 50.07 -37.13
N LYS A 516 53.65 49.06 -37.71
CA LYS A 516 54.13 48.42 -38.95
C LYS A 516 54.12 49.38 -40.12
N GLY A 517 53.03 50.13 -40.33
CA GLY A 517 52.95 51.14 -41.39
C GLY A 517 54.04 52.20 -41.26
N THR A 518 54.29 52.67 -40.04
CA THR A 518 55.39 53.59 -39.74
C THR A 518 56.77 52.99 -40.07
N ALA A 519 56.99 51.71 -39.74
CA ALA A 519 58.24 51.02 -40.05
C ALA A 519 58.43 50.78 -41.56
N ASP A 520 57.36 50.46 -42.29
CA ASP A 520 57.37 50.32 -43.75
C ASP A 520 57.74 51.65 -44.45
N GLU A 521 57.22 52.78 -43.95
CA GLU A 521 57.60 54.11 -44.44
C GLU A 521 59.07 54.45 -44.16
N LEU A 522 59.58 54.10 -42.97
CA LEU A 522 60.98 54.30 -42.61
C LEU A 522 61.93 53.48 -43.51
N VAL A 523 61.57 52.24 -43.85
CA VAL A 523 62.32 51.41 -44.80
C VAL A 523 62.32 52.05 -46.20
N LYS A 524 61.14 52.48 -46.70
CA LYS A 524 61.06 53.18 -48.00
C LYS A 524 61.95 54.42 -48.05
N LYS A 525 61.94 55.22 -46.97
CA LYS A 525 62.77 56.43 -46.87
C LYS A 525 64.26 56.08 -46.82
N ALA A 526 64.65 55.09 -46.01
CA ALA A 526 66.03 54.65 -45.89
C ALA A 526 66.57 54.05 -47.22
N GLN A 527 65.73 53.28 -47.94
CA GLN A 527 66.06 52.74 -49.26
C GLN A 527 66.20 53.85 -50.32
N ALA A 528 65.31 54.85 -50.33
CA ALA A 528 65.43 55.99 -51.23
C ALA A 528 66.73 56.77 -50.97
N ASP A 529 67.07 57.02 -49.69
CA ASP A 529 68.29 57.70 -49.28
C ASP A 529 69.57 56.91 -49.64
N GLN A 530 69.54 55.58 -49.51
CA GLN A 530 70.64 54.69 -49.93
C GLN A 530 70.80 54.69 -51.45
N THR A 531 69.69 54.68 -52.20
CA THR A 531 69.73 54.71 -53.68
C THR A 531 70.30 56.02 -54.19
N ALA A 532 70.00 57.14 -53.52
CA ALA A 532 70.57 58.46 -53.82
C ALA A 532 72.07 58.56 -53.46
N ASN A 533 72.58 57.71 -52.55
CA ASN A 533 73.95 57.77 -52.03
C ASN A 533 74.56 56.36 -51.90
N ALA A 534 74.70 55.65 -53.02
CA ALA A 534 75.00 54.22 -53.06
C ALA A 534 76.32 53.78 -52.39
N ASN A 535 77.27 54.71 -52.20
CA ASN A 535 78.59 54.43 -51.63
C ASN A 535 78.75 54.85 -50.15
N ASP A 536 77.69 55.33 -49.49
CA ASP A 536 77.74 55.73 -48.07
C ASP A 536 77.39 54.55 -47.14
N PRO A 537 78.36 53.97 -46.40
CA PRO A 537 78.12 52.84 -45.51
C PRO A 537 77.15 53.15 -44.35
N ALA A 538 77.05 54.42 -43.92
CA ALA A 538 76.10 54.80 -42.87
C ALA A 538 74.65 54.69 -43.36
N LYS A 539 74.40 54.90 -44.66
CA LYS A 539 73.07 54.73 -45.27
C LYS A 539 72.70 53.27 -45.41
N ALA A 540 73.64 52.39 -45.75
CA ALA A 540 73.42 50.94 -45.73
C ALA A 540 73.03 50.43 -44.34
N THR A 541 73.74 50.84 -43.28
CA THR A 541 73.39 50.48 -41.89
C THR A 541 72.02 51.04 -41.46
N ALA A 542 71.63 52.22 -41.96
CA ALA A 542 70.31 52.78 -41.70
C ALA A 542 69.18 51.95 -42.33
N VAL A 543 69.40 51.39 -43.53
CA VAL A 543 68.47 50.43 -44.16
C VAL A 543 68.38 49.17 -43.32
N ASP A 544 69.50 48.54 -42.93
CA ASP A 544 69.49 47.33 -42.11
C ASP A 544 68.73 47.52 -40.79
N LYS A 545 68.94 48.66 -40.12
CA LYS A 545 68.24 49.02 -38.88
C LYS A 545 66.73 49.25 -39.12
N ALA A 546 66.36 49.90 -40.22
CA ALA A 546 64.96 50.09 -40.59
C ALA A 546 64.29 48.76 -40.96
N THR A 547 64.98 47.88 -41.67
CA THR A 547 64.49 46.54 -42.03
C THR A 547 64.32 45.66 -40.79
N ALA A 548 65.26 45.68 -39.84
CA ALA A 548 65.11 44.98 -38.56
C ALA A 548 63.90 45.50 -37.74
N ALA A 549 63.68 46.82 -37.74
CA ALA A 549 62.51 47.43 -37.11
C ALA A 549 61.20 47.02 -37.81
N GLN A 550 61.20 46.95 -39.15
CA GLN A 550 60.09 46.46 -39.97
C GLN A 550 59.77 44.99 -39.66
N THR A 551 60.77 44.11 -39.60
CA THR A 551 60.57 42.69 -39.24
C THR A 551 59.98 42.55 -37.84
N THR A 552 60.47 43.34 -36.87
CA THR A 552 59.95 43.33 -35.49
C THR A 552 58.51 43.84 -35.43
N ALA A 553 58.18 44.92 -36.14
CA ALA A 553 56.84 45.47 -36.20
C ALA A 553 55.86 44.53 -36.92
N ALA A 554 56.30 43.88 -38.00
CA ALA A 554 55.55 42.86 -38.71
C ALA A 554 55.27 41.64 -37.81
N GLY A 555 56.25 41.16 -37.05
CA GLY A 555 56.06 40.09 -36.07
C GLY A 555 55.04 40.43 -34.98
N LYS A 556 55.10 41.66 -34.43
CA LYS A 556 54.12 42.15 -33.44
C LYS A 556 52.72 42.29 -34.02
N ALA A 557 52.59 42.73 -35.28
CA ALA A 557 51.31 42.81 -35.97
C ALA A 557 50.71 41.41 -36.22
N SER A 558 51.52 40.44 -36.67
CA SER A 558 51.09 39.06 -36.85
C SER A 558 50.67 38.39 -35.53
N GLN A 559 51.41 38.60 -34.44
CA GLN A 559 51.02 38.08 -33.13
C GLN A 559 49.71 38.72 -32.63
N SER A 560 49.59 40.05 -32.74
CA SER A 560 48.38 40.76 -32.31
C SER A 560 47.15 40.37 -33.14
N GLN A 561 47.35 40.04 -34.43
CA GLN A 561 46.31 39.52 -35.31
C GLN A 561 45.87 38.12 -34.86
N SER A 562 46.84 37.22 -34.60
CA SER A 562 46.57 35.87 -34.10
C SER A 562 45.83 35.88 -32.76
N ASP A 563 46.22 36.77 -31.83
CA ASP A 563 45.57 36.90 -30.51
C ASP A 563 44.13 37.44 -30.66
N TYR A 564 43.92 38.41 -31.56
CA TYR A 564 42.60 38.96 -31.87
C TYR A 564 41.69 37.91 -32.51
N ASP A 565 42.19 37.17 -33.51
CA ASP A 565 41.42 36.15 -34.23
C ASP A 565 41.04 34.97 -33.30
N SER A 566 41.94 34.58 -32.38
CA SER A 566 41.65 33.55 -31.37
C SER A 566 40.56 34.02 -30.39
N ALA A 567 40.68 35.24 -29.86
CA ALA A 567 39.67 35.81 -28.96
C ALA A 567 38.32 36.04 -29.66
N LYS A 568 38.34 36.35 -30.96
CA LYS A 568 37.15 36.47 -31.79
C LYS A 568 36.48 35.12 -32.03
N ALA A 569 37.24 34.07 -32.32
CA ALA A 569 36.71 32.72 -32.44
C ALA A 569 36.04 32.26 -31.12
N ASP A 570 36.64 32.56 -29.97
CA ASP A 570 36.05 32.27 -28.66
C ASP A 570 34.76 33.07 -28.41
N HIS A 571 34.77 34.36 -28.74
CA HIS A 571 33.58 35.22 -28.68
C HIS A 571 32.46 34.66 -29.56
N ASP A 572 32.75 34.37 -30.83
CA ASP A 572 31.77 33.91 -31.80
C ASP A 572 31.22 32.51 -31.45
N ASN A 573 32.05 31.64 -30.84
CA ASN A 573 31.59 30.36 -30.29
C ASN A 573 30.62 30.55 -29.10
N VAL A 574 30.92 31.46 -28.17
CA VAL A 574 30.04 31.73 -27.02
C VAL A 574 28.77 32.46 -27.44
N GLN A 575 28.86 33.39 -28.38
CA GLN A 575 27.71 34.05 -29.01
C GLN A 575 26.83 33.03 -29.76
N GLY A 576 27.44 32.12 -30.53
CA GLY A 576 26.74 31.03 -31.20
C GLY A 576 26.06 30.05 -30.23
N GLN A 577 26.68 29.77 -29.08
CA GLN A 577 26.04 29.01 -28.00
C GLN A 577 24.85 29.78 -27.40
N LEU A 578 24.96 31.09 -27.21
CA LEU A 578 23.88 31.93 -26.70
C LEU A 578 22.71 32.00 -27.70
N ASP A 579 22.99 32.22 -28.98
CA ASP A 579 21.99 32.31 -30.04
C ASP A 579 21.33 30.95 -30.31
N GLY A 580 22.12 29.86 -30.30
CA GLY A 580 21.61 28.50 -30.33
C GLY A 580 20.71 28.19 -29.13
N SER A 581 21.08 28.68 -27.94
CA SER A 581 20.27 28.54 -26.72
C SER A 581 19.01 29.40 -26.70
N GLN A 582 18.85 30.38 -27.59
CA GLN A 582 17.66 31.23 -27.71
C GLN A 582 16.72 30.78 -28.84
N ASN A 583 17.24 30.23 -29.94
CA ASN A 583 16.48 30.00 -31.17
C ASN A 583 16.05 28.54 -31.41
N GLN A 584 16.45 27.59 -30.56
CA GLN A 584 15.98 26.19 -30.65
C GLN A 584 14.63 25.98 -29.92
N SER A 585 13.83 25.01 -30.35
CA SER A 585 12.61 24.62 -29.61
C SER A 585 12.90 24.08 -28.21
N ASP A 586 14.15 23.68 -27.97
CA ASP A 586 14.69 23.19 -26.70
C ASP A 586 15.57 24.26 -26.00
N SER A 587 15.33 25.53 -26.34
CA SER A 587 16.04 26.72 -25.88
C SER A 587 15.92 26.91 -24.37
N LEU A 588 16.92 27.57 -23.77
CA LEU A 588 16.93 27.93 -22.35
C LEU A 588 15.67 28.71 -21.94
N PRO A 589 15.18 29.69 -22.74
CA PRO A 589 13.88 30.33 -22.52
C PRO A 589 12.69 29.38 -22.57
N ALA A 590 12.64 28.44 -23.52
CA ALA A 590 11.55 27.45 -23.60
C ALA A 590 11.59 26.47 -22.41
N LYS A 591 12.79 26.03 -22.00
CA LYS A 591 13.01 25.21 -20.80
C LYS A 591 12.63 25.94 -19.53
N LEU A 592 12.93 27.23 -19.45
CA LEU A 592 12.57 28.08 -18.32
C LEU A 592 11.05 28.32 -18.27
N ALA A 593 10.40 28.58 -19.41
CA ALA A 593 8.94 28.69 -19.50
C ALA A 593 8.24 27.37 -19.14
N ALA A 594 8.75 26.23 -19.62
CA ALA A 594 8.23 24.91 -19.26
C ALA A 594 8.43 24.59 -17.76
N ALA A 595 9.59 24.92 -17.19
CA ALA A 595 9.85 24.77 -15.76
C ALA A 595 8.99 25.70 -14.90
N GLN A 596 8.73 26.93 -15.35
CA GLN A 596 7.80 27.86 -14.69
C GLN A 596 6.36 27.38 -14.76
N GLN A 597 5.92 26.84 -15.90
CA GLN A 597 4.61 26.24 -16.04
C GLN A 597 4.47 25.01 -15.12
N ALA A 598 5.46 24.11 -15.13
CA ALA A 598 5.49 22.94 -14.25
C ALA A 598 5.50 23.32 -12.76
N LEU A 599 6.18 24.42 -12.41
CA LEU A 599 6.16 24.99 -11.06
C LEU A 599 4.76 25.51 -10.70
N SER A 600 4.11 26.25 -11.59
CA SER A 600 2.74 26.75 -11.40
C SER A 600 1.73 25.61 -11.24
N ASP A 601 1.83 24.57 -12.08
CA ASP A 601 0.99 23.39 -12.02
C ASP A 601 1.22 22.63 -10.70
N SER A 602 2.48 22.51 -10.26
CA SER A 602 2.85 21.88 -8.98
C SER A 602 2.36 22.68 -7.77
N GLN A 603 2.39 24.02 -7.82
CA GLN A 603 1.80 24.87 -6.78
C GLN A 603 0.28 24.72 -6.71
N THR A 604 -0.37 24.57 -7.87
CA THR A 604 -1.79 24.24 -7.95
C THR A 604 -2.08 22.87 -7.33
N ALA A 605 -1.23 21.87 -7.58
CA ALA A 605 -1.32 20.56 -6.93
C ALA A 605 -1.17 20.66 -5.40
N VAL A 606 -0.17 21.38 -4.88
CA VAL A 606 0.01 21.60 -3.43
C VAL A 606 -1.22 22.26 -2.80
N SER A 607 -1.83 23.25 -3.46
CA SER A 607 -3.04 23.89 -2.93
C SER A 607 -4.26 22.95 -2.91
N ARG A 608 -4.37 22.04 -3.88
CA ARG A 608 -5.36 20.96 -3.91
C ARG A 608 -5.13 19.96 -2.77
N GLU A 609 -3.89 19.49 -2.60
CA GLU A 609 -3.53 18.54 -1.53
C GLU A 609 -3.70 19.17 -0.14
N ARG A 610 -3.39 20.46 0.04
CA ARG A 610 -3.69 21.17 1.29
C ARG A 610 -5.17 21.18 1.61
N ARG A 611 -6.03 21.41 0.61
CA ARG A 611 -7.49 21.37 0.81
C ARG A 611 -7.96 19.96 1.15
N ARG A 612 -7.39 18.93 0.51
CA ARG A 612 -7.67 17.53 0.82
C ARG A 612 -7.24 17.15 2.24
N MET A 613 -6.04 17.53 2.66
CA MET A 613 -5.55 17.33 4.02
C MET A 613 -6.47 17.98 5.05
N LEU A 614 -6.96 19.20 4.79
CA LEU A 614 -7.93 19.86 5.69
C LEU A 614 -9.27 19.11 5.78
N LEU A 615 -9.80 18.63 4.66
CA LEU A 615 -11.03 17.82 4.66
C LEU A 615 -10.83 16.47 5.35
N ALA A 616 -9.69 15.81 5.13
CA ALA A 616 -9.34 14.56 5.79
C ALA A 616 -9.13 14.76 7.31
N ALA A 617 -8.52 15.87 7.72
CA ALA A 617 -8.35 16.22 9.14
C ALA A 617 -9.70 16.51 9.81
N GLN A 618 -10.62 17.17 9.11
CA GLN A 618 -11.98 17.36 9.62
C GLN A 618 -12.72 16.03 9.74
N ALA A 619 -12.65 15.17 8.72
CA ALA A 619 -13.29 13.85 8.74
C ALA A 619 -12.70 12.93 9.83
N GLU A 620 -11.39 12.98 10.06
CA GLU A 620 -10.71 12.26 11.16
C GLU A 620 -11.15 12.80 12.51
N SER A 621 -11.18 14.13 12.68
CA SER A 621 -11.65 14.76 13.92
C SER A 621 -13.10 14.41 14.23
N ASP A 622 -13.98 14.41 13.21
CA ASP A 622 -15.40 14.05 13.36
C ASP A 622 -15.55 12.55 13.68
N ALA A 623 -14.80 11.69 13.00
CA ALA A 623 -14.80 10.25 13.27
C ALA A 623 -14.20 9.91 14.64
N PHE A 624 -13.17 10.63 15.07
CA PHE A 624 -12.56 10.48 16.39
C PHE A 624 -13.48 10.99 17.49
N ALA A 625 -14.11 12.15 17.31
CA ALA A 625 -15.13 12.65 18.23
C ALA A 625 -16.31 11.68 18.33
N PHE A 626 -16.79 11.14 17.20
CA PHE A 626 -17.83 10.12 17.17
C PHE A 626 -17.40 8.82 17.88
N ALA A 627 -16.18 8.35 17.65
CA ALA A 627 -15.65 7.15 18.31
C ALA A 627 -15.44 7.37 19.82
N ARG A 628 -15.01 8.56 20.23
CA ARG A 628 -14.85 8.95 21.64
C ARG A 628 -16.20 9.04 22.34
N ASP A 629 -17.15 9.74 21.74
CA ASP A 629 -18.48 9.99 22.33
C ASP A 629 -19.33 8.71 22.33
N ASN A 630 -18.99 7.71 21.51
CA ASN A 630 -19.60 6.38 21.48
C ASN A 630 -18.67 5.28 21.99
N ALA A 631 -17.67 5.59 22.82
CA ALA A 631 -16.75 4.59 23.34
C ALA A 631 -17.52 3.49 24.11
N PRO A 632 -17.23 2.20 23.84
CA PRO A 632 -17.90 1.11 24.55
C PRO A 632 -17.62 1.21 26.05
N PHE A 633 -18.67 1.10 26.85
CA PHE A 633 -18.55 1.00 28.29
C PHE A 633 -19.19 -0.30 28.77
N LEU A 634 -18.63 -0.83 29.85
CA LEU A 634 -19.13 -2.00 30.54
C LEU A 634 -20.22 -1.53 31.50
N TYR A 635 -21.36 -2.20 31.46
CA TYR A 635 -22.49 -1.94 32.32
C TYR A 635 -23.04 -3.25 32.85
N ALA A 636 -23.22 -3.33 34.16
CA ALA A 636 -23.92 -4.41 34.82
C ALA A 636 -25.13 -3.85 35.56
N GLN A 637 -26.29 -4.41 35.25
CA GLN A 637 -27.55 -3.99 35.85
C GLN A 637 -27.70 -4.60 37.25
N ALA A 638 -28.26 -3.82 38.18
CA ALA A 638 -28.62 -4.30 39.50
C ALA A 638 -29.83 -5.24 39.43
N ASP A 639 -29.76 -6.36 40.14
CA ASP A 639 -30.89 -7.24 40.41
C ASP A 639 -31.18 -7.23 41.91
N ALA A 640 -32.22 -6.50 42.31
CA ALA A 640 -32.61 -6.35 43.70
C ALA A 640 -33.02 -7.69 44.37
N SER A 641 -33.34 -8.72 43.58
CA SER A 641 -33.72 -10.04 44.09
C SER A 641 -32.53 -10.96 44.38
N SER A 642 -31.31 -10.55 43.98
CA SER A 642 -30.11 -11.37 44.13
C SER A 642 -29.60 -11.41 45.58
N THR A 643 -29.16 -12.59 46.02
CA THR A 643 -28.51 -12.76 47.33
C THR A 643 -27.06 -12.24 47.36
N ASP A 644 -26.45 -12.03 46.19
CA ASP A 644 -25.09 -11.52 46.03
C ASP A 644 -25.06 -9.97 46.05
N PRO A 645 -24.32 -9.34 46.98
CA PRO A 645 -24.21 -7.88 47.06
C PRO A 645 -23.64 -7.25 45.78
N ALA A 646 -22.74 -7.92 45.06
CA ALA A 646 -22.18 -7.40 43.81
C ALA A 646 -23.21 -7.36 42.66
N LYS A 647 -24.22 -8.23 42.71
CA LYS A 647 -25.33 -8.25 41.73
C LYS A 647 -26.45 -7.27 42.08
N ARG A 648 -26.53 -6.81 43.33
CA ARG A 648 -27.50 -5.78 43.77
C ARG A 648 -27.07 -4.35 43.49
N VAL A 649 -25.85 -4.14 42.99
CA VAL A 649 -25.27 -2.82 42.69
C VAL A 649 -25.19 -2.62 41.17
N PHE A 650 -25.58 -1.44 40.71
CA PHE A 650 -25.32 -1.01 39.33
C PHE A 650 -23.83 -0.77 39.16
N LEU A 651 -23.19 -1.45 38.21
CA LEU A 651 -21.76 -1.27 37.91
C LEU A 651 -21.60 -0.63 36.54
N TYR A 652 -20.69 0.33 36.44
CA TYR A 652 -20.33 1.01 35.20
C TYR A 652 -18.82 1.23 35.14
N ALA A 653 -18.17 0.88 34.03
CA ALA A 653 -16.74 1.10 33.83
C ALA A 653 -16.39 1.25 32.35
N PHE A 654 -15.36 2.01 32.01
CA PHE A 654 -14.76 1.93 30.67
C PHE A 654 -13.61 0.93 30.71
N ASN A 655 -13.44 0.17 29.62
CA ASN A 655 -12.39 -0.84 29.55
C ASN A 655 -10.98 -0.24 29.73
N ASP A 656 -10.83 1.01 29.31
CA ASP A 656 -9.57 1.75 29.30
C ASP A 656 -9.42 2.61 30.57
N SER A 657 -10.52 2.85 31.29
CA SER A 657 -10.50 3.59 32.55
C SER A 657 -10.21 2.63 33.68
N LYS A 658 -9.12 2.87 34.42
CA LYS A 658 -8.85 2.16 35.69
C LYS A 658 -9.80 2.60 36.79
N SER A 659 -11.09 2.67 36.52
CA SER A 659 -12.11 3.16 37.45
C SER A 659 -13.43 2.45 37.22
N ILE A 660 -14.03 2.00 38.32
CA ILE A 660 -15.37 1.39 38.36
C ILE A 660 -16.27 2.33 39.14
N PHE A 661 -17.40 2.69 38.54
CA PHE A 661 -18.47 3.47 39.12
C PHE A 661 -19.58 2.53 39.58
N MET A 662 -20.15 2.82 40.73
CA MET A 662 -21.11 1.95 41.40
C MET A 662 -22.29 2.77 41.92
N ARG A 663 -23.50 2.21 41.83
CA ARG A 663 -24.70 2.79 42.44
C ARG A 663 -25.58 1.72 43.07
N GLY A 664 -25.93 1.87 44.35
CA GLY A 664 -26.64 0.85 45.11
C GLY A 664 -26.80 1.24 46.58
N LYS A 665 -27.28 0.31 47.43
CA LYS A 665 -27.38 0.54 48.87
C LYS A 665 -25.98 0.67 49.50
N PRO A 666 -25.80 1.48 50.57
CA PRO A 666 -24.48 1.72 51.17
C PRO A 666 -23.76 0.44 51.60
N ASP A 667 -24.48 -0.51 52.22
CA ASP A 667 -23.92 -1.78 52.69
C ASP A 667 -23.40 -2.63 51.52
N ASP A 668 -24.17 -2.73 50.44
CA ASP A 668 -23.79 -3.48 49.24
C ASP A 668 -22.59 -2.82 48.53
N ILE A 669 -22.56 -1.48 48.44
CA ILE A 669 -21.43 -0.75 47.87
C ILE A 669 -20.14 -0.99 48.66
N ASN A 670 -20.21 -0.99 49.99
CA ASN A 670 -19.02 -1.18 50.83
C ASN A 670 -18.44 -2.59 50.68
N GLU A 671 -19.29 -3.60 50.56
CA GLU A 671 -18.86 -4.98 50.30
C GLU A 671 -18.19 -5.10 48.92
N VAL A 672 -18.78 -4.49 47.87
CA VAL A 672 -18.18 -4.50 46.53
C VAL A 672 -16.83 -3.75 46.50
N LYS A 673 -16.70 -2.64 47.22
CA LYS A 673 -15.40 -1.95 47.39
C LYS A 673 -14.35 -2.86 48.01
N HIS A 674 -14.73 -3.63 49.03
CA HIS A 674 -13.84 -4.57 49.70
C HIS A 674 -13.36 -5.67 48.74
N ILE A 675 -14.28 -6.27 47.98
CA ILE A 675 -13.96 -7.28 46.96
C ILE A 675 -12.99 -6.71 45.91
N ILE A 676 -13.25 -5.51 45.38
CA ILE A 676 -12.36 -4.87 44.39
C ILE A 676 -10.96 -4.63 44.97
N ALA A 677 -10.87 -4.16 46.21
CA ALA A 677 -9.60 -3.89 46.87
C ALA A 677 -8.74 -5.15 47.06
N GLU A 678 -9.35 -6.33 47.25
CA GLU A 678 -8.63 -7.60 47.32
C GLU A 678 -8.04 -8.01 45.96
N PHE A 679 -8.78 -7.80 44.86
CA PHE A 679 -8.29 -8.06 43.51
C PHE A 679 -7.18 -7.09 43.09
N ASP A 680 -7.19 -5.86 43.59
CA ASP A 680 -6.23 -4.81 43.24
C ASP A 680 -4.99 -4.80 44.15
N LYS A 681 -4.68 -5.89 44.87
CA LYS A 681 -3.44 -5.98 45.67
C LYS A 681 -2.21 -6.24 44.79
N PRO A 682 -1.04 -5.63 45.09
CA PRO A 682 0.19 -5.90 44.36
C PRO A 682 0.64 -7.35 44.55
N ALA A 683 0.77 -8.12 43.46
CA ALA A 683 1.47 -9.40 43.47
C ALA A 683 2.99 -9.18 43.54
N PRO A 684 3.75 -9.97 44.32
CA PRO A 684 5.21 -9.82 44.39
C PRO A 684 5.86 -10.25 43.08
N GLN A 685 6.28 -9.28 42.26
CA GLN A 685 7.13 -9.51 41.08
C GLN A 685 8.28 -8.50 41.07
N ALA A 686 9.52 -9.00 40.99
CA ALA A 686 10.70 -8.18 40.76
C ALA A 686 10.80 -7.82 39.26
N ARG A 687 10.70 -6.53 38.93
CA ARG A 687 10.99 -6.01 37.58
C ARG A 687 12.38 -5.37 37.56
N LEU A 688 13.26 -5.89 36.71
CA LEU A 688 14.46 -5.17 36.24
C LEU A 688 14.06 -4.30 35.04
N THR A 689 14.21 -2.98 35.16
CA THR A 689 14.05 -2.04 34.04
C THR A 689 15.42 -1.47 33.66
N LEU A 690 15.77 -1.55 32.37
CA LEU A 690 16.91 -0.83 31.79
C LEU A 690 16.72 0.69 31.94
N TRP A 691 17.80 1.37 32.25
CA TRP A 691 17.85 2.77 32.67
C TRP A 691 17.52 3.72 31.51
N THR A 692 16.66 4.70 31.76
CA THR A 692 16.58 5.95 30.99
C THR A 692 17.57 6.95 31.58
N PHE A 693 18.44 7.52 30.74
CA PHE A 693 19.31 8.64 31.13
C PHE A 693 18.70 9.95 30.62
N GLN A 694 18.51 10.91 31.50
CA GLN A 694 17.96 12.23 31.18
C GLN A 694 19.07 13.27 31.40
N LEU A 695 19.59 13.85 30.31
CA LEU A 695 20.56 14.95 30.37
C LEU A 695 19.79 16.27 30.27
N ASN A 696 19.69 16.99 31.38
CA ASN A 696 19.10 18.33 31.41
C ASN A 696 20.21 19.38 31.39
N ALA A 697 20.15 20.31 30.44
CA ALA A 697 20.91 21.55 30.49
C ALA A 697 19.91 22.72 30.47
N ASP A 698 19.95 23.55 31.52
CA ASP A 698 19.11 24.75 31.62
C ASP A 698 19.57 25.79 30.59
N ALA A 699 18.84 25.89 29.48
CA ALA A 699 19.19 26.72 28.33
C ALA A 699 18.73 28.20 28.46
N ASN A 700 18.33 28.64 29.66
CA ASN A 700 17.80 29.98 29.89
C ASN A 700 18.86 30.92 30.48
N GLY A 701 19.87 31.28 29.67
CA GLY A 701 20.76 32.38 30.00
C GLY A 701 21.92 32.58 29.02
N LYS A 702 22.15 33.84 28.60
CA LYS A 702 23.29 34.26 27.75
C LYS A 702 24.69 33.94 28.34
N ALA A 703 24.77 33.44 29.58
CA ALA A 703 26.01 33.10 30.28
C ALA A 703 26.49 31.64 30.08
N ASN A 704 25.71 30.75 29.45
CA ASN A 704 25.99 29.30 29.44
C ASN A 704 26.45 28.72 28.08
N LYS A 705 27.22 29.48 27.30
CA LYS A 705 27.76 29.00 26.02
C LYS A 705 28.67 27.77 26.18
N ASP A 706 29.47 27.74 27.24
CA ASP A 706 30.36 26.61 27.57
C ASP A 706 29.60 25.36 27.99
N ALA A 707 28.46 25.50 28.69
CA ALA A 707 27.64 24.36 29.08
C ALA A 707 26.94 23.73 27.87
N ALA A 708 26.43 24.55 26.96
CA ALA A 708 25.87 24.09 25.69
C ALA A 708 26.95 23.43 24.81
N GLN A 709 28.16 23.97 24.79
CA GLN A 709 29.27 23.39 24.02
C GLN A 709 29.75 22.05 24.61
N LYS A 710 29.90 21.95 25.94
CA LYS A 710 30.21 20.69 26.61
C LYS A 710 29.10 19.63 26.43
N LEU A 711 27.83 20.04 26.38
CA LEU A 711 26.73 19.14 26.06
C LEU A 711 26.83 18.65 24.61
N ASN A 712 27.12 19.54 23.66
CA ASN A 712 27.30 19.16 22.26
C ASN A 712 28.51 18.24 22.07
N ASP A 713 29.63 18.50 22.74
CA ASP A 713 30.82 17.65 22.73
C ASP A 713 30.53 16.29 23.38
N SER A 714 29.75 16.27 24.47
CA SER A 714 29.30 15.03 25.11
C SER A 714 28.34 14.25 24.21
N MET A 715 27.42 14.93 23.50
CA MET A 715 26.55 14.30 22.51
C MET A 715 27.36 13.75 21.34
N ALA A 716 28.36 14.47 20.84
CA ALA A 716 29.24 13.99 19.78
C ALA A 716 30.04 12.75 20.22
N MET A 717 30.56 12.73 21.45
CA MET A 717 31.24 11.57 22.02
C MET A 717 30.29 10.39 22.23
N ILE A 718 29.07 10.64 22.71
CA ILE A 718 28.02 9.60 22.85
C ILE A 718 27.63 9.06 21.48
N ASP A 719 27.45 9.91 20.47
CA ASP A 719 27.12 9.50 19.11
C ASP A 719 28.24 8.69 18.47
N GLU A 720 29.51 9.06 18.70
CA GLU A 720 30.68 8.31 18.26
C GLU A 720 30.74 6.93 18.94
N GLU A 721 30.57 6.86 20.26
CA GLU A 721 30.56 5.61 21.02
C GLU A 721 29.35 4.73 20.70
N LEU A 722 28.17 5.31 20.47
CA LEU A 722 26.98 4.59 20.02
C LEU A 722 27.16 4.06 18.60
N SER A 723 27.77 4.86 17.72
CA SER A 723 28.08 4.43 16.35
C SER A 723 29.09 3.28 16.35
N ASN A 724 30.16 3.39 17.14
CA ASN A 724 31.16 2.33 17.32
C ASN A 724 30.56 1.07 17.93
N SER A 725 29.69 1.22 18.94
CA SER A 725 28.98 0.10 19.57
C SER A 725 28.03 -0.58 18.59
N ARG A 726 27.26 0.18 17.80
CA ARG A 726 26.38 -0.37 16.76
C ARG A 726 27.18 -1.07 15.66
N ALA A 727 28.31 -0.52 15.25
CA ALA A 727 29.19 -1.14 14.26
C ALA A 727 29.80 -2.45 14.79
N LEU A 728 30.23 -2.46 16.06
CA LEU A 728 30.75 -3.63 16.76
C LEU A 728 29.69 -4.73 16.90
N GLU A 729 28.48 -4.37 17.34
CA GLU A 729 27.33 -5.27 17.46
C GLU A 729 26.96 -5.87 16.09
N ASN A 730 26.80 -5.03 15.06
CA ASN A 730 26.42 -5.51 13.72
C ASN A 730 27.48 -6.42 13.09
N THR A 731 28.76 -6.11 13.27
CA THR A 731 29.87 -6.91 12.73
C THR A 731 29.99 -8.24 13.47
N THR A 732 29.89 -8.21 14.80
CA THR A 732 29.87 -9.40 15.64
C THR A 732 28.68 -10.30 15.31
N LEU A 733 27.50 -9.70 15.17
CA LEU A 733 26.25 -10.39 14.85
C LEU A 733 26.31 -11.03 13.46
N THR A 734 26.80 -10.28 12.47
CA THR A 734 26.88 -10.75 11.09
C THR A 734 27.89 -11.90 10.98
N LEU A 735 29.08 -11.76 11.58
CA LEU A 735 30.08 -12.81 11.62
C LEU A 735 29.53 -14.08 12.29
N LEU A 736 28.94 -13.96 13.47
CA LEU A 736 28.42 -15.13 14.19
C LEU A 736 27.31 -15.83 13.40
N ARG A 737 26.38 -15.07 12.83
CA ARG A 737 25.29 -15.61 12.01
C ARG A 737 25.82 -16.32 10.77
N ASP A 738 26.82 -15.74 10.10
CA ASP A 738 27.41 -16.33 8.89
C ASP A 738 28.15 -17.62 9.20
N LEU A 739 28.85 -17.69 10.34
CA LEU A 739 29.50 -18.91 10.83
C LEU A 739 28.47 -19.99 11.16
N VAL A 740 27.41 -19.66 11.90
CA VAL A 740 26.31 -20.60 12.21
C VAL A 740 25.67 -21.12 10.93
N ASN A 741 25.27 -20.23 10.02
CA ASN A 741 24.64 -20.61 8.75
C ASN A 741 25.55 -21.46 7.86
N ARG A 742 26.86 -21.24 7.90
CA ARG A 742 27.80 -22.10 7.19
C ARG A 742 27.87 -23.49 7.82
N GLU A 743 27.96 -23.59 9.15
CA GLU A 743 27.97 -24.90 9.81
C GLU A 743 26.65 -25.66 9.64
N VAL A 744 25.51 -24.95 9.60
CA VAL A 744 24.22 -25.55 9.25
C VAL A 744 24.24 -26.14 7.84
N ARG A 745 24.81 -25.42 6.86
CA ARG A 745 24.97 -25.93 5.49
C ARG A 745 25.93 -27.13 5.44
N ASN A 746 27.01 -27.11 6.20
CA ASN A 746 27.96 -28.23 6.29
C ASN A 746 27.28 -29.48 6.87
N ALA A 747 26.56 -29.32 8.00
CA ALA A 747 25.81 -30.40 8.64
C ALA A 747 24.75 -30.97 7.69
N ALA A 748 23.98 -30.10 7.03
CA ALA A 748 22.98 -30.50 6.04
C ALA A 748 23.58 -31.29 4.88
N ALA A 749 24.70 -30.84 4.31
CA ALA A 749 25.38 -31.54 3.22
C ALA A 749 25.95 -32.91 3.66
N GLN A 750 26.41 -33.03 4.91
CA GLN A 750 26.85 -34.32 5.46
C GLN A 750 25.66 -35.28 5.64
N HIS A 751 24.54 -34.79 6.15
CA HIS A 751 23.34 -35.58 6.35
C HIS A 751 22.69 -35.99 5.01
N GLU A 752 22.73 -35.12 4.00
CA GLU A 752 22.30 -35.45 2.63
C GLU A 752 23.10 -36.64 2.05
N LYS A 753 24.42 -36.66 2.26
CA LYS A 753 25.25 -37.81 1.89
C LYS A 753 24.85 -39.08 2.64
N GLN A 754 24.46 -38.97 3.91
CA GLN A 754 23.97 -40.10 4.70
C GLN A 754 22.62 -40.61 4.18
N CYS A 755 21.69 -39.72 3.85
CA CYS A 755 20.42 -40.07 3.18
C CYS A 755 20.67 -40.80 1.84
N ALA A 756 21.67 -40.36 1.07
CA ALA A 756 22.02 -41.00 -0.20
C ALA A 756 22.57 -42.43 0.01
N THR A 757 23.36 -42.65 1.07
CA THR A 757 23.90 -43.99 1.40
C THR A 757 22.89 -44.90 2.09
N ASN A 758 21.91 -44.34 2.81
CA ASN A 758 20.84 -45.09 3.47
C ASN A 758 19.48 -44.39 3.23
N PRO A 759 18.83 -44.67 2.08
CA PRO A 759 17.58 -44.02 1.70
C PRO A 759 16.42 -44.25 2.68
N ALA A 760 16.52 -45.23 3.57
CA ALA A 760 15.51 -45.49 4.59
C ALA A 760 15.38 -44.34 5.61
N LEU A 761 16.47 -43.60 5.87
CA LEU A 761 16.49 -42.48 6.82
C LEU A 761 15.61 -41.30 6.39
N CYS A 762 15.39 -41.14 5.08
CA CYS A 762 14.80 -39.93 4.51
C CYS A 762 13.56 -40.26 3.65
N LYS A 763 13.04 -41.49 3.80
CA LYS A 763 11.90 -42.01 3.06
C LYS A 763 10.59 -41.35 3.53
N GLY A 764 9.86 -40.74 2.61
CA GLY A 764 8.54 -40.13 2.87
C GLY A 764 8.56 -38.63 3.16
N LEU A 765 9.70 -37.96 2.98
CA LEU A 765 9.82 -36.50 3.06
C LEU A 765 9.84 -35.89 1.65
N ASP A 766 9.12 -34.78 1.45
CA ASP A 766 9.06 -33.99 0.22
C ASP A 766 9.98 -32.76 0.28
N GLY A 767 10.28 -32.14 -0.87
CA GLY A 767 11.44 -31.25 -1.09
C GLY A 767 11.82 -30.30 0.06
N ALA A 768 10.91 -29.42 0.48
CA ALA A 768 11.18 -28.45 1.56
C ALA A 768 11.39 -29.13 2.93
N ASP A 769 10.71 -30.25 3.15
CA ASP A 769 10.79 -31.00 4.39
C ASP A 769 12.06 -31.84 4.47
N LEU A 770 12.49 -32.40 3.35
CA LEU A 770 13.79 -33.05 3.23
C LEU A 770 14.92 -32.05 3.51
N GLU A 771 14.84 -30.84 2.95
CA GLU A 771 15.84 -29.79 3.15
C GLU A 771 15.91 -29.33 4.62
N LYS A 772 14.77 -29.04 5.24
CA LYS A 772 14.72 -28.69 6.67
C LYS A 772 15.21 -29.85 7.54
N PHE A 773 14.86 -31.09 7.20
CA PHE A 773 15.33 -32.27 7.93
C PHE A 773 16.85 -32.43 7.85
N HIS A 774 17.46 -32.22 6.68
CA HIS A 774 18.92 -32.18 6.55
C HIS A 774 19.53 -31.12 7.47
N ARG A 775 18.94 -29.92 7.52
CA ARG A 775 19.41 -28.84 8.41
C ARG A 775 19.28 -29.16 9.90
N LEU A 776 18.28 -29.94 10.32
CA LEU A 776 18.12 -30.36 11.72
C LEU A 776 19.28 -31.23 12.23
N SER A 777 20.08 -31.84 11.35
CA SER A 777 21.29 -32.57 11.73
C SER A 777 22.32 -31.70 12.47
N PHE A 778 22.23 -30.38 12.34
CA PHE A 778 23.00 -29.40 13.11
C PHE A 778 22.78 -29.54 14.63
N TYR A 779 21.57 -29.90 15.06
CA TYR A 779 21.23 -30.02 16.48
C TYR A 779 21.81 -31.28 17.14
N ASP A 780 21.99 -31.22 18.46
CA ASP A 780 22.39 -32.36 19.26
C ASP A 780 21.28 -33.43 19.27
N VAL A 781 21.66 -34.69 19.04
CA VAL A 781 20.75 -35.84 19.01
C VAL A 781 19.96 -35.97 20.32
N LYS A 782 20.56 -35.63 21.47
CA LYS A 782 19.87 -35.65 22.76
C LYS A 782 18.74 -34.62 22.81
N ILE A 783 18.93 -33.44 22.24
CA ILE A 783 17.91 -32.38 22.20
C ILE A 783 16.75 -32.80 21.31
N LEU A 784 17.06 -33.32 20.11
CA LEU A 784 16.04 -33.86 19.21
C LEU A 784 15.24 -34.98 19.89
N SER A 785 15.91 -35.89 20.60
CA SER A 785 15.24 -36.98 21.32
C SER A 785 14.30 -36.47 22.43
N GLN A 786 14.69 -35.42 23.17
CA GLN A 786 13.85 -34.81 24.21
C GLN A 786 12.63 -34.07 23.65
N LEU A 787 12.75 -33.54 22.42
CA LEU A 787 11.63 -32.98 21.65
C LEU A 787 10.76 -34.06 21.00
N GLY A 788 11.08 -35.35 21.22
CA GLY A 788 10.34 -36.48 20.66
C GLY A 788 10.60 -36.70 19.17
N ILE A 789 11.73 -36.21 18.66
CA ILE A 789 12.16 -36.35 17.27
C ILE A 789 13.25 -37.42 17.22
N ASN A 790 12.94 -38.53 16.57
CA ASN A 790 13.91 -39.57 16.32
C ASN A 790 14.65 -39.26 14.99
N PRO A 791 15.94 -38.90 15.03
CA PRO A 791 16.69 -38.61 13.80
C PRO A 791 16.87 -39.83 12.90
N ASP A 792 16.78 -41.05 13.45
CA ASP A 792 16.95 -42.30 12.70
C ASP A 792 15.64 -42.79 12.06
N ASN A 793 14.49 -42.24 12.46
CA ASN A 793 13.19 -42.59 11.93
C ASN A 793 12.23 -41.39 12.04
N PRO A 794 12.33 -40.41 11.12
CA PRO A 794 11.48 -39.23 11.16
C PRO A 794 10.02 -39.64 10.91
N ASP A 795 9.16 -39.48 11.92
CA ASP A 795 7.72 -39.66 11.73
C ASP A 795 7.23 -38.66 10.66
N PRO A 796 6.67 -39.12 9.52
CA PRO A 796 6.19 -38.24 8.46
C PRO A 796 5.03 -37.32 8.92
N LYS A 797 4.42 -37.57 10.08
CA LYS A 797 3.36 -36.72 10.66
C LYS A 797 3.93 -35.52 11.42
N LYS A 798 4.42 -34.53 10.68
CA LYS A 798 4.50 -33.06 10.95
C LYS A 798 5.12 -32.51 12.26
N ARG A 799 5.38 -33.29 13.31
CA ARG A 799 5.78 -32.75 14.64
C ARG A 799 6.99 -31.80 14.60
N TRP A 800 8.03 -32.12 13.83
CA TRP A 800 9.25 -31.33 13.78
C TRP A 800 9.15 -30.05 12.92
N ARG A 801 8.14 -29.94 12.03
CA ARG A 801 7.96 -28.76 11.17
C ARG A 801 7.66 -27.50 12.00
N GLU A 802 6.92 -27.66 13.08
CA GLU A 802 6.44 -26.58 13.96
C GLU A 802 7.23 -26.46 15.27
N VAL A 803 7.82 -27.57 15.74
CA VAL A 803 8.43 -27.63 17.08
C VAL A 803 9.87 -27.14 17.10
N VAL A 804 10.64 -27.38 16.02
CA VAL A 804 12.07 -27.06 16.00
C VAL A 804 12.33 -25.85 15.11
N PRO A 805 12.98 -24.80 15.64
CA PRO A 805 13.47 -23.69 14.82
C PRO A 805 14.30 -24.23 13.66
N ASP A 806 14.09 -23.72 12.46
CA ASP A 806 14.99 -24.03 11.34
C ASP A 806 16.34 -23.38 11.65
N PRO A 807 17.44 -24.15 11.76
CA PRO A 807 18.71 -23.58 12.14
C PRO A 807 19.29 -22.62 11.08
N ALA A 808 18.78 -22.64 9.83
CA ALA A 808 19.12 -21.64 8.81
C ALA A 808 18.16 -20.43 8.79
N GLY A 809 17.08 -20.46 9.58
CA GLY A 809 16.03 -19.44 9.61
C GLY A 809 16.29 -18.28 10.60
N THR A 810 17.49 -18.18 11.15
CA THR A 810 17.80 -17.19 12.19
C THR A 810 17.93 -15.79 11.60
N THR A 811 17.07 -14.87 12.03
CA THR A 811 17.05 -13.46 11.62
C THR A 811 17.70 -12.55 12.65
N THR A 812 17.74 -12.97 13.92
CA THR A 812 18.30 -12.18 15.03
C THR A 812 19.48 -12.89 15.71
N LEU A 813 20.29 -12.14 16.47
CA LEU A 813 21.37 -12.70 17.29
C LEU A 813 20.85 -13.66 18.36
N GLY A 814 19.73 -13.32 18.99
CA GLY A 814 19.08 -14.19 19.98
C GLY A 814 18.69 -15.53 19.36
N GLU A 815 18.09 -15.52 18.18
CA GLU A 815 17.77 -16.75 17.43
C GLU A 815 19.02 -17.53 17.05
N ALA A 816 20.08 -16.86 16.57
CA ALA A 816 21.34 -17.50 16.22
C ALA A 816 22.03 -18.14 17.44
N LEU A 817 22.00 -17.49 18.59
CA LEU A 817 22.54 -18.01 19.85
C LEU A 817 21.68 -19.16 20.40
N ILE A 818 20.36 -19.08 20.30
CA ILE A 818 19.46 -20.18 20.65
C ILE A 818 19.75 -21.38 19.75
N VAL A 819 19.78 -21.20 18.44
CA VAL A 819 20.11 -22.26 17.48
C VAL A 819 21.47 -22.85 17.78
N LEU A 820 22.50 -22.03 17.95
CA LEU A 820 23.86 -22.48 18.30
C LEU A 820 23.88 -23.23 19.62
N SER A 821 23.12 -22.80 20.64
CA SER A 821 23.00 -23.49 21.93
C SER A 821 22.43 -24.89 21.79
N LEU A 822 21.57 -25.13 20.80
CA LEU A 822 20.99 -26.43 20.49
C LEU A 822 21.89 -27.27 19.55
N GLY A 823 22.92 -26.66 18.96
CA GLY A 823 23.85 -27.32 18.04
C GLY A 823 24.73 -28.37 18.73
N ARG A 824 25.34 -29.28 17.96
CA ARG A 824 26.28 -30.29 18.51
C ARG A 824 27.50 -29.65 19.17
N PRO A 825 28.08 -30.25 20.23
CA PRO A 825 29.26 -29.72 20.90
C PRO A 825 30.43 -29.41 19.95
N GLU A 826 30.70 -30.28 18.97
CA GLU A 826 31.79 -30.07 18.02
C GLU A 826 31.54 -28.83 17.14
N ILE A 827 30.30 -28.65 16.70
CA ILE A 827 29.89 -27.50 15.89
C ILE A 827 29.99 -26.21 16.68
N ARG A 828 29.54 -26.21 17.95
CA ARG A 828 29.65 -25.05 18.85
C ARG A 828 31.11 -24.64 19.02
N ALA A 829 32.00 -25.59 19.28
CA ALA A 829 33.43 -25.35 19.41
C ALA A 829 34.06 -24.82 18.12
N GLY A 830 33.68 -25.38 16.96
CA GLY A 830 34.14 -24.90 15.65
C GLY A 830 33.71 -23.46 15.35
N VAL A 831 32.45 -23.11 15.63
CA VAL A 831 31.94 -21.73 15.49
C VAL A 831 32.71 -20.77 16.38
N ARG A 832 32.97 -21.13 17.64
CA ARG A 832 33.78 -20.32 18.56
C ARG A 832 35.19 -20.09 18.04
N GLN A 833 35.91 -21.15 17.68
CA GLN A 833 37.30 -21.07 17.24
C GLN A 833 37.42 -20.16 16.02
N GLU A 834 36.51 -20.30 15.07
CA GLU A 834 36.56 -19.48 13.88
C GLU A 834 36.13 -18.03 14.13
N PHE A 835 35.12 -17.81 14.98
CA PHE A 835 34.73 -16.49 15.42
C PHE A 835 35.91 -15.75 16.05
N GLU A 836 36.59 -16.38 17.02
CA GLU A 836 37.76 -15.82 17.71
C GLU A 836 38.92 -15.56 16.74
N SER A 837 39.08 -16.36 15.68
CA SER A 837 40.12 -16.15 14.67
C SER A 837 39.85 -14.99 13.71
N LYS A 838 38.57 -14.72 13.38
CA LYS A 838 38.17 -13.78 12.34
C LYS A 838 37.79 -12.40 12.87
N ILE A 839 37.23 -12.34 14.07
CA ILE A 839 36.74 -11.09 14.63
C ILE A 839 37.83 -10.02 14.79
N PRO A 840 39.09 -10.32 15.19
CA PRO A 840 40.10 -9.27 15.36
C PRO A 840 40.42 -8.54 14.06
N GLY A 841 40.52 -9.26 12.94
CA GLY A 841 40.77 -8.66 11.63
C GLY A 841 39.61 -7.80 11.14
N LEU A 842 38.37 -8.18 11.45
CA LEU A 842 37.19 -7.39 11.11
C LEU A 842 37.09 -6.11 11.95
N LEU A 843 37.44 -6.17 13.25
CA LEU A 843 37.44 -5.00 14.12
C LEU A 843 38.55 -4.01 13.77
N GLN A 844 39.74 -4.50 13.37
CA GLN A 844 40.83 -3.64 12.90
C GLN A 844 40.42 -2.81 11.66
N ASN A 845 39.64 -3.38 10.75
CA ASN A 845 39.16 -2.67 9.56
C ASN A 845 38.14 -1.56 9.88
N LEU A 846 37.50 -1.61 11.04
CA LEU A 846 36.48 -0.63 11.46
C LEU A 846 37.07 0.57 12.20
N HIS A 847 38.40 0.65 12.36
CA HIS A 847 39.08 1.72 13.10
C HIS A 847 38.55 1.94 14.53
N VAL A 848 37.93 0.93 15.13
CA VAL A 848 37.49 0.99 16.53
C VAL A 848 38.74 1.07 17.42
N LYS A 849 38.83 2.11 18.25
CA LYS A 849 39.99 2.40 19.10
C LYS A 849 40.33 1.18 19.98
N SER A 850 41.50 0.58 19.70
CA SER A 850 42.21 -0.45 20.48
C SER A 850 41.38 -1.55 21.14
N TRP A 851 41.26 -2.70 20.43
CA TRP A 851 40.90 -3.99 21.00
C TRP A 851 41.88 -5.05 20.44
N PRO A 852 42.56 -5.89 21.24
CA PRO A 852 42.43 -6.13 22.70
C PRO A 852 43.19 -5.10 23.58
N PRO A 853 43.00 -5.11 24.91
CA PRO A 853 43.78 -4.26 25.83
C PRO A 853 45.30 -4.50 25.69
N GLU A 854 46.11 -3.45 25.87
CA GLU A 854 47.56 -3.38 25.55
C GLU A 854 48.44 -4.44 26.24
N ASP A 855 47.90 -5.17 27.21
CA ASP A 855 48.55 -6.12 28.10
C ASP A 855 48.90 -7.48 27.46
N GLY A 856 48.56 -7.70 26.18
CA GLY A 856 49.10 -8.81 25.36
C GLY A 856 48.63 -10.21 25.75
N THR A 857 47.75 -10.36 26.74
CA THR A 857 47.11 -11.65 27.04
C THR A 857 46.02 -11.95 26.02
N PRO A 858 45.97 -13.16 25.43
CA PRO A 858 44.88 -13.56 24.54
C PRO A 858 43.58 -13.67 25.36
N SER A 859 42.85 -12.55 25.47
CA SER A 859 41.54 -12.51 26.11
C SER A 859 40.54 -13.27 25.25
N VAL A 860 39.99 -14.37 25.79
CA VAL A 860 38.83 -15.05 25.21
C VAL A 860 37.71 -14.02 25.04
N MET A 861 37.24 -13.82 23.81
CA MET A 861 36.17 -12.86 23.52
C MET A 861 34.83 -13.50 23.87
N LEU A 862 33.94 -12.77 24.56
CA LEU A 862 32.61 -13.27 25.00
C LEU A 862 32.66 -14.53 25.91
N PRO A 863 33.49 -14.54 26.98
CA PRO A 863 33.68 -15.74 27.80
C PRO A 863 32.39 -16.22 28.47
N LEU A 864 31.53 -15.28 28.90
CA LEU A 864 30.22 -15.61 29.49
C LEU A 864 29.25 -16.20 28.46
N THR A 865 29.29 -15.74 27.21
CA THR A 865 28.45 -16.27 26.13
C THR A 865 28.88 -17.69 25.78
N TRP A 866 30.18 -17.93 25.62
CA TRP A 866 30.68 -19.28 25.38
C TRP A 866 30.41 -20.23 26.54
N HIS A 867 30.51 -19.71 27.77
CA HIS A 867 30.16 -20.46 28.96
C HIS A 867 28.66 -20.84 28.98
N ALA A 868 27.76 -19.90 28.67
CA ALA A 868 26.31 -20.17 28.55
C ALA A 868 25.98 -21.17 27.42
N LEU A 869 26.79 -21.18 26.35
CA LEU A 869 26.68 -22.16 25.26
C LEU A 869 27.34 -23.52 25.58
N GLY A 870 27.84 -23.71 26.80
CA GLY A 870 28.45 -24.95 27.25
C GLY A 870 29.80 -25.24 26.58
N ILE A 871 30.55 -24.21 26.20
CA ILE A 871 31.91 -24.33 25.64
C ILE A 871 32.89 -23.80 26.71
N TRP A 872 33.53 -24.71 27.45
CA TRP A 872 34.61 -24.33 28.40
C TRP A 872 35.94 -24.10 27.65
N GLU A 873 36.99 -23.66 28.35
CA GLU A 873 38.33 -23.36 27.80
C GLU A 873 38.85 -24.39 26.78
N PRO A 874 39.70 -23.97 25.81
CA PRO A 874 40.16 -24.85 24.73
C PRO A 874 40.84 -26.12 25.28
N GLY A 875 40.25 -27.29 25.01
CA GLY A 875 40.89 -28.58 25.28
C GLY A 875 40.17 -29.52 26.26
N THR A 876 39.11 -29.09 26.97
CA THR A 876 38.30 -29.99 27.80
C THR A 876 36.99 -30.34 27.11
N VAL A 877 37.00 -31.40 26.27
CA VAL A 877 35.77 -31.97 25.66
C VAL A 877 35.04 -32.92 26.64
N ASP A 878 35.64 -33.25 27.78
CA ASP A 878 35.15 -34.30 28.69
C ASP A 878 34.30 -33.83 29.89
N GLY A 879 33.87 -32.57 29.92
CA GLY A 879 33.11 -32.00 31.04
C GLY A 879 31.59 -32.10 30.92
N ALA A 880 31.04 -33.27 31.26
CA ALA A 880 29.62 -33.61 31.45
C ALA A 880 28.84 -34.09 30.20
N ALA A 881 28.57 -35.40 30.17
CA ALA A 881 27.74 -36.09 29.19
C ALA A 881 26.23 -35.72 29.21
N GLY A 882 25.85 -34.55 29.73
CA GLY A 882 24.48 -34.07 29.90
C GLY A 882 24.22 -32.73 29.24
N LEU A 883 22.95 -32.42 28.97
CA LEU A 883 22.53 -31.06 28.57
C LEU A 883 22.75 -30.11 29.75
N THR A 884 23.19 -28.89 29.47
CA THR A 884 23.26 -27.82 30.49
C THR A 884 21.86 -27.50 31.02
N SER A 885 21.79 -26.93 32.24
CA SER A 885 20.51 -26.51 32.85
C SER A 885 19.72 -25.55 31.96
N GLN A 886 20.40 -24.63 31.27
CA GLN A 886 19.79 -23.69 30.33
C GLN A 886 19.24 -24.39 29.09
N GLN A 887 19.97 -25.37 28.52
CA GLN A 887 19.47 -26.18 27.40
C GLN A 887 18.23 -27.00 27.79
N LEU A 888 18.19 -27.54 29.00
CA LEU A 888 17.01 -28.25 29.53
C LEU A 888 15.81 -27.32 29.71
N GLU A 889 16.04 -26.09 30.17
CA GLU A 889 14.98 -25.09 30.36
C GLU A 889 14.39 -24.62 29.03
N ILE A 890 15.22 -24.31 28.04
CA ILE A 890 14.79 -23.96 26.68
C ILE A 890 14.00 -25.12 26.04
N THR A 891 14.50 -26.36 26.18
CA THR A 891 13.82 -27.56 25.66
C THR A 891 12.46 -27.78 26.34
N ARG A 892 12.36 -27.55 27.65
CA ARG A 892 11.10 -27.61 28.39
C ARG A 892 10.12 -26.52 27.94
N ALA A 893 10.58 -25.27 27.80
CA ALA A 893 9.74 -24.16 27.37
C ALA A 893 9.14 -24.39 25.98
N LEU A 894 9.94 -24.89 25.02
CA LEU A 894 9.47 -25.24 23.68
C LEU A 894 8.44 -26.39 23.72
N LYS A 895 8.66 -27.39 24.57
CA LYS A 895 7.71 -28.50 24.77
C LYS A 895 6.38 -28.01 25.37
N THR A 896 6.43 -27.21 26.44
CA THR A 896 5.24 -26.68 27.13
C THR A 896 4.42 -25.75 26.22
N TRP A 897 5.08 -24.91 25.42
CA TRP A 897 4.41 -24.05 24.45
C TRP A 897 3.59 -24.88 23.45
N TYR A 898 4.15 -25.97 22.94
CA TYR A 898 3.47 -26.84 21.98
C TYR A 898 2.28 -27.60 22.60
N GLU A 899 2.47 -28.19 23.79
CA GLU A 899 1.41 -28.90 24.52
C GLU A 899 0.22 -27.97 24.83
N SER A 900 0.50 -26.71 25.20
CA SER A 900 -0.54 -25.71 25.44
C SER A 900 -1.37 -25.36 24.19
N ARG A 901 -0.76 -25.39 23.00
CA ARG A 901 -1.42 -25.05 21.74
C ARG A 901 -2.33 -26.18 21.26
N GLN A 902 -1.94 -27.43 21.46
CA GLN A 902 -2.79 -28.60 21.14
C GLN A 902 -3.98 -28.70 22.09
N ILE A 903 -3.76 -28.48 23.38
CA ILE A 903 -4.84 -28.44 24.38
C ILE A 903 -5.82 -27.32 24.05
N LYS A 904 -5.32 -26.12 23.70
CA LYS A 904 -6.18 -25.00 23.29
C LYS A 904 -7.00 -25.33 22.04
N ALA A 905 -6.39 -25.90 21.00
CA ALA A 905 -7.12 -26.27 19.79
C ALA A 905 -8.18 -27.38 20.05
N ALA A 906 -7.91 -28.32 20.95
CA ALA A 906 -8.87 -29.33 21.37
C ALA A 906 -10.02 -28.71 22.18
N LEU A 907 -9.72 -27.80 23.11
CA LEU A 907 -10.71 -27.06 23.90
C LEU A 907 -11.58 -26.15 23.04
N ASP A 908 -11.00 -25.44 22.07
CA ASP A 908 -11.75 -24.59 21.13
C ASP A 908 -12.73 -25.42 20.29
N LYS A 909 -12.29 -26.61 19.84
CA LYS A 909 -13.15 -27.54 19.11
C LYS A 909 -14.24 -28.15 19.99
N LEU A 910 -13.94 -28.44 21.26
CA LEU A 910 -14.90 -28.94 22.23
C LEU A 910 -15.93 -27.87 22.60
N ALA A 911 -15.50 -26.61 22.76
CA ALA A 911 -16.37 -25.46 23.00
C ALA A 911 -17.31 -25.22 21.82
N ALA A 912 -16.81 -25.31 20.58
CA ALA A 912 -17.63 -25.22 19.38
C ALA A 912 -18.69 -26.34 19.33
N LEU A 913 -18.29 -27.59 19.56
CA LEU A 913 -19.21 -28.74 19.56
C LEU A 913 -20.24 -28.67 20.71
N SER A 914 -19.84 -28.18 21.89
CA SER A 914 -20.73 -27.99 23.05
C SER A 914 -21.77 -26.88 22.79
N SER A 915 -21.35 -25.76 22.18
CA SER A 915 -22.25 -24.68 21.79
C SER A 915 -23.28 -25.17 20.75
N GLU A 916 -22.84 -25.99 19.79
CA GLU A 916 -23.72 -26.56 18.79
C GLU A 916 -24.69 -27.58 19.40
N PHE A 917 -24.22 -28.43 20.32
CA PHE A 917 -25.06 -29.39 21.02
C PHE A 917 -26.19 -28.71 21.82
N THR A 918 -25.85 -27.66 22.57
CA THR A 918 -26.81 -26.89 23.38
C THR A 918 -27.87 -26.22 22.51
N LEU A 919 -27.47 -25.68 21.35
CA LEU A 919 -28.39 -25.07 20.40
C LEU A 919 -29.34 -26.11 19.79
N VAL A 920 -28.83 -27.30 19.44
CA VAL A 920 -29.64 -28.38 18.88
C VAL A 920 -30.63 -28.92 19.92
N ASP A 921 -30.22 -29.08 21.18
CA ASP A 921 -31.11 -29.55 22.26
C ASP A 921 -32.23 -28.53 22.57
N ARG A 922 -31.91 -27.24 22.70
CA ARG A 922 -32.96 -26.21 22.90
C ARG A 922 -33.97 -26.18 21.76
N ARG A 923 -33.50 -26.27 20.51
CA ARG A 923 -34.41 -26.28 19.35
C ARG A 923 -35.27 -27.54 19.28
N LEU A 924 -34.78 -28.66 19.80
CA LEU A 924 -35.58 -29.87 19.95
C LEU A 924 -36.68 -29.68 20.99
N ASP A 925 -36.35 -29.14 22.17
CA ASP A 925 -37.33 -28.88 23.23
C ASP A 925 -38.43 -27.91 22.76
N ASP A 926 -38.07 -26.83 22.06
CA ASP A 926 -39.03 -25.87 21.50
C ASP A 926 -39.97 -26.53 20.48
N ILE A 927 -39.41 -27.34 19.57
CA ILE A 927 -40.20 -28.05 18.56
C ILE A 927 -41.10 -29.11 19.22
N ASP A 928 -40.63 -29.79 20.25
CA ASP A 928 -41.40 -30.79 20.99
C ASP A 928 -42.60 -30.15 21.70
N LEU A 929 -42.41 -28.98 22.33
CA LEU A 929 -43.47 -28.19 22.95
C LEU A 929 -44.52 -27.76 21.92
N GLU A 930 -44.10 -27.21 20.78
CA GLU A 930 -45.02 -26.78 19.73
C GLU A 930 -45.79 -27.95 19.09
N VAL A 931 -45.10 -29.07 18.85
CA VAL A 931 -45.73 -30.29 18.33
C VAL A 931 -46.75 -30.83 19.33
N ASN A 932 -46.47 -30.77 20.64
CA ASN A 932 -47.39 -31.21 21.68
C ASN A 932 -48.60 -30.28 21.82
N ASP A 933 -48.42 -28.96 21.79
CA ASP A 933 -49.52 -28.00 21.79
C ASP A 933 -50.45 -28.19 20.57
N LEU A 934 -49.88 -28.45 19.38
CA LEU A 934 -50.68 -28.79 18.21
C LEU A 934 -51.46 -30.10 18.38
N LYS A 935 -50.88 -31.11 19.06
CA LYS A 935 -51.58 -32.37 19.40
C LYS A 935 -52.70 -32.14 20.42
N GLU A 936 -52.51 -31.29 21.40
CA GLU A 936 -53.54 -30.94 22.40
C GLU A 936 -54.71 -30.21 21.74
N ARG A 937 -54.42 -29.22 20.89
CA ARG A 937 -55.45 -28.52 20.10
C ARG A 937 -56.18 -29.47 19.16
N ALA A 938 -55.46 -30.36 18.48
CA ALA A 938 -56.07 -31.43 17.67
C ALA A 938 -57.00 -32.31 18.49
N THR A 939 -56.57 -32.69 19.69
CA THR A 939 -57.36 -33.52 20.62
C THR A 939 -58.66 -32.82 21.03
N SER A 940 -58.63 -31.50 21.23
CA SER A 940 -59.82 -30.70 21.55
C SER A 940 -60.86 -30.61 20.43
N LYS A 941 -60.49 -30.96 19.19
CA LYS A 941 -61.41 -31.00 18.04
C LYS A 941 -62.06 -32.36 17.83
N LEU A 942 -61.56 -33.41 18.47
CA LEU A 942 -62.19 -34.72 18.43
C LEU A 942 -63.58 -34.67 19.09
N ASN A 943 -64.48 -35.57 18.68
CA ASN A 943 -65.74 -35.72 19.39
C ASN A 943 -65.49 -36.26 20.82
N ALA A 944 -66.45 -36.06 21.73
CA ALA A 944 -66.27 -36.38 23.14
C ALA A 944 -65.92 -37.86 23.42
N LEU A 945 -66.39 -38.78 22.57
CA LEU A 945 -66.10 -40.20 22.70
C LEU A 945 -64.64 -40.51 22.33
N ASP A 946 -64.18 -39.99 21.18
CA ASP A 946 -62.81 -40.16 20.69
C ASP A 946 -61.79 -39.43 21.57
N GLN A 947 -62.14 -38.26 22.08
CA GLN A 947 -61.30 -37.51 23.01
C GLN A 947 -61.11 -38.28 24.33
N LYS A 948 -62.20 -38.83 24.89
CA LYS A 948 -62.13 -39.69 26.07
C LYS A 948 -61.28 -40.93 25.82
N ARG A 949 -61.46 -41.57 24.65
CA ARG A 949 -60.69 -42.75 24.26
C ARG A 949 -59.19 -42.43 24.14
N LEU A 950 -58.83 -41.30 23.53
CA LEU A 950 -57.43 -40.86 23.40
C LEU A 950 -56.80 -40.60 24.77
N ILE A 951 -57.51 -39.93 25.68
CA ILE A 951 -57.03 -39.68 27.06
C ILE A 951 -56.83 -41.00 27.81
N ASP A 952 -57.77 -41.93 27.71
CA ASP A 952 -57.66 -43.24 28.38
C ASP A 952 -56.49 -44.07 27.84
N LEU A 953 -56.22 -44.01 26.53
CA LEU A 953 -55.06 -44.64 25.91
C LEU A 953 -53.74 -43.97 26.32
N GLN A 954 -53.69 -42.64 26.41
CA GLN A 954 -52.49 -41.90 26.82
C GLN A 954 -52.13 -42.10 28.31
N LYS A 955 -53.08 -42.52 29.14
CA LYS A 955 -52.81 -42.88 30.56
C LYS A 955 -52.11 -44.23 30.71
N LEU A 956 -52.07 -45.06 29.66
CA LEU A 956 -51.27 -46.28 29.67
C LEU A 956 -49.79 -45.88 29.65
N SER A 957 -49.04 -46.24 30.69
CA SER A 957 -47.61 -45.87 30.79
C SER A 957 -46.75 -46.48 29.66
N LYS A 958 -47.22 -47.58 29.07
CA LYS A 958 -46.70 -48.21 27.86
C LYS A 958 -47.86 -48.79 27.03
N PRO A 959 -48.44 -48.04 26.08
CA PRO A 959 -49.43 -48.59 25.17
C PRO A 959 -48.77 -49.67 24.30
N SER A 960 -49.49 -50.77 24.08
CA SER A 960 -49.09 -51.78 23.09
C SER A 960 -49.04 -51.18 21.69
N GLU A 961 -48.34 -51.82 20.76
CA GLU A 961 -48.18 -51.30 19.39
C GLU A 961 -49.54 -51.00 18.69
N PRO A 962 -50.60 -51.84 18.83
CA PRO A 962 -51.94 -51.50 18.35
C PRO A 962 -52.52 -50.25 19.02
N GLU A 963 -52.33 -50.10 20.33
CA GLU A 963 -52.81 -48.95 21.10
C GLU A 963 -52.06 -47.66 20.73
N GLN A 964 -50.74 -47.71 20.48
CA GLN A 964 -49.98 -46.56 20.00
C GLN A 964 -50.35 -46.17 18.58
N ALA A 965 -50.64 -47.14 17.72
CA ALA A 965 -51.17 -46.89 16.38
C ALA A 965 -52.57 -46.24 16.47
N GLU A 966 -53.41 -46.68 17.40
CA GLU A 966 -54.71 -46.07 17.69
C GLU A 966 -54.56 -44.62 18.21
N ILE A 967 -53.62 -44.36 19.14
CA ILE A 967 -53.27 -43.00 19.61
C ILE A 967 -52.85 -42.12 18.43
N ASN A 968 -51.94 -42.58 17.59
CA ASN A 968 -51.46 -41.82 16.43
C ASN A 968 -52.59 -41.56 15.42
N LYS A 969 -53.47 -42.54 15.20
CA LYS A 969 -54.63 -42.39 14.30
C LYS A 969 -55.62 -41.37 14.85
N LEU A 970 -55.91 -41.39 16.15
CA LEU A 970 -56.80 -40.44 16.81
C LEU A 970 -56.21 -39.03 16.81
N VAL A 971 -54.93 -38.87 17.15
CA VAL A 971 -54.21 -37.60 17.06
C VAL A 971 -54.22 -37.06 15.63
N GLN A 972 -53.94 -37.90 14.62
CA GLN A 972 -53.95 -37.48 13.22
C GLN A 972 -55.37 -37.14 12.73
N SER A 973 -56.40 -37.84 13.20
CA SER A 973 -57.80 -37.47 12.95
C SER A 973 -58.11 -36.09 13.51
N GLY A 974 -57.67 -35.80 14.74
CA GLY A 974 -57.80 -34.48 15.36
C GLY A 974 -57.02 -33.41 14.60
N ILE A 975 -55.78 -33.69 14.20
CA ILE A 975 -54.96 -32.79 13.38
C ILE A 975 -55.67 -32.52 12.05
N ASN A 976 -56.25 -33.52 11.40
CA ASN A 976 -56.96 -33.35 10.13
C ASN A 976 -58.17 -32.43 10.23
N GLN A 977 -58.75 -32.29 11.42
CA GLN A 977 -59.85 -31.36 11.72
C GLN A 977 -59.37 -29.96 12.11
N LEU A 978 -58.06 -29.76 12.34
CA LEU A 978 -57.49 -28.43 12.56
C LEU A 978 -57.49 -27.60 11.27
N PRO A 979 -57.43 -26.26 11.41
CA PRO A 979 -57.22 -25.36 10.28
C PRO A 979 -56.02 -25.77 9.42
N ALA A 980 -56.07 -25.46 8.12
CA ALA A 980 -55.02 -25.85 7.17
C ALA A 980 -53.62 -25.33 7.57
N SER A 981 -53.55 -24.14 8.19
CA SER A 981 -52.32 -23.57 8.75
C SER A 981 -51.68 -24.47 9.80
N ASP A 982 -52.49 -24.98 10.73
CA ASP A 982 -52.00 -25.75 11.88
C ASP A 982 -51.58 -27.16 11.45
N ARG A 983 -52.26 -27.75 10.47
CA ARG A 983 -51.86 -29.02 9.83
C ARG A 983 -50.51 -28.90 9.14
N SER A 984 -50.30 -27.80 8.41
CA SER A 984 -49.03 -27.51 7.76
C SER A 984 -47.92 -27.32 8.79
N ASN A 985 -48.19 -26.55 9.85
CA ASN A 985 -47.25 -26.32 10.95
C ASN A 985 -46.85 -27.63 11.64
N TYR A 986 -47.81 -28.52 11.91
CA TYR A 986 -47.54 -29.83 12.52
C TYR A 986 -46.59 -30.69 11.65
N SER A 987 -46.81 -30.75 10.34
CA SER A 987 -45.96 -31.51 9.41
C SER A 987 -44.55 -30.93 9.30
N GLN A 988 -44.43 -29.60 9.21
CA GLN A 988 -43.15 -28.92 9.14
C GLN A 988 -42.33 -29.10 10.42
N LYS A 989 -42.97 -28.96 11.59
CA LYS A 989 -42.30 -29.05 12.89
C LYS A 989 -41.85 -30.49 13.20
N THR A 990 -42.68 -31.49 12.91
CA THR A 990 -42.27 -32.91 13.05
C THR A 990 -41.17 -33.33 12.06
N PHE A 991 -41.06 -32.69 10.89
CA PHE A 991 -39.92 -32.88 9.99
C PHE A 991 -38.64 -32.24 10.56
N ALA A 992 -38.73 -31.00 11.06
CA ALA A 992 -37.61 -30.29 11.69
C ALA A 992 -37.09 -31.04 12.94
N GLN A 993 -38.00 -31.58 13.76
CA GLN A 993 -37.69 -32.41 14.92
C GLN A 993 -36.79 -33.61 14.55
N ARG A 994 -37.11 -34.31 13.44
CA ARG A 994 -36.32 -35.47 12.97
C ARG A 994 -34.93 -35.05 12.48
N GLN A 995 -34.80 -33.92 11.80
CA GLN A 995 -33.50 -33.41 11.35
C GLN A 995 -32.60 -33.03 12.53
N LEU A 996 -33.15 -32.36 13.53
CA LEU A 996 -32.39 -31.95 14.72
C LEU A 996 -31.96 -33.15 15.56
N ASN A 997 -32.82 -34.16 15.72
CA ASN A 997 -32.44 -35.41 16.41
C ASN A 997 -31.30 -36.14 15.70
N ALA A 998 -31.30 -36.18 14.36
CA ALA A 998 -30.19 -36.74 13.59
C ALA A 998 -28.90 -35.92 13.77
N ARG A 999 -29.01 -34.58 13.81
CA ARG A 999 -27.85 -33.69 14.05
C ARG A 999 -27.27 -33.88 15.45
N ARG A 1000 -28.12 -33.94 16.47
CA ARG A 1000 -27.77 -34.22 17.87
C ARG A 1000 -26.95 -35.51 17.98
N HIS A 1001 -27.42 -36.58 17.36
CA HIS A 1001 -26.74 -37.87 17.36
C HIS A 1001 -25.37 -37.80 16.66
N ASN A 1002 -25.25 -37.06 15.56
CA ASN A 1002 -23.97 -36.85 14.87
C ASN A 1002 -22.97 -36.04 15.71
N ILE A 1003 -23.43 -35.04 16.47
CA ILE A 1003 -22.56 -34.25 17.38
C ILE A 1003 -22.01 -35.15 18.49
N ILE A 1004 -22.86 -35.98 19.11
CA ILE A 1004 -22.44 -36.97 20.13
C ILE A 1004 -21.39 -37.92 19.54
N LYS A 1005 -21.61 -38.42 18.33
CA LYS A 1005 -20.67 -39.31 17.63
C LYS A 1005 -19.36 -38.61 17.21
N ALA A 1006 -19.36 -37.28 17.09
CA ALA A 1006 -18.19 -36.46 16.75
C ALA A 1006 -17.36 -36.01 17.96
N MET A 1007 -17.77 -36.38 19.18
CA MET A 1007 -16.98 -36.19 20.41
C MET A 1007 -15.72 -37.07 20.61
N PRO A 1008 -15.18 -37.92 19.69
CA PRO A 1008 -13.88 -38.57 19.91
C PRO A 1008 -12.68 -37.62 20.12
N ALA A 1009 -12.87 -36.29 19.99
CA ALA A 1009 -11.90 -35.30 20.47
C ALA A 1009 -11.60 -35.42 21.98
N THR A 1010 -12.46 -36.08 22.77
CA THR A 1010 -12.25 -36.34 24.20
C THR A 1010 -11.08 -37.29 24.47
N GLN A 1011 -10.75 -38.21 23.56
CA GLN A 1011 -9.58 -39.12 23.69
C GLN A 1011 -8.25 -38.35 23.80
N VAL A 1012 -8.15 -37.17 23.18
CA VAL A 1012 -6.95 -36.32 23.28
C VAL A 1012 -6.86 -35.67 24.67
N LEU A 1013 -7.99 -35.33 25.31
CA LEU A 1013 -8.01 -34.75 26.65
C LEU A 1013 -7.82 -35.83 27.74
N GLU A 1014 -8.45 -37.00 27.58
CA GLU A 1014 -8.28 -38.16 28.46
C GLU A 1014 -6.84 -38.69 28.45
N SER A 1015 -6.18 -38.71 27.28
CA SER A 1015 -4.75 -39.08 27.19
C SER A 1015 -3.81 -38.07 27.87
N HIS A 1016 -4.27 -36.86 28.17
CA HIS A 1016 -3.55 -35.86 28.97
C HIS A 1016 -4.01 -35.82 30.44
N GLY A 1017 -4.79 -36.81 30.89
CA GLY A 1017 -5.25 -36.94 32.27
C GLY A 1017 -6.35 -35.97 32.67
N ILE A 1018 -7.03 -35.34 31.70
CA ILE A 1018 -8.17 -34.46 31.93
C ILE A 1018 -9.44 -35.31 31.88
N ASP A 1019 -10.17 -35.37 33.00
CA ASP A 1019 -11.45 -36.06 33.07
C ASP A 1019 -12.50 -35.29 32.25
N VAL A 1020 -12.89 -35.87 31.12
CA VAL A 1020 -13.81 -35.23 30.18
C VAL A 1020 -15.25 -35.45 30.58
N GLU A 1021 -15.53 -36.51 31.36
CA GLU A 1021 -16.87 -36.76 31.87
C GLU A 1021 -17.25 -35.66 32.86
N SER A 1022 -16.33 -35.22 33.73
CA SER A 1022 -16.58 -34.06 34.62
C SER A 1022 -16.83 -32.76 33.84
N VAL A 1023 -16.12 -32.52 32.73
CA VAL A 1023 -16.29 -31.30 31.91
C VAL A 1023 -17.59 -31.27 31.12
N ILE A 1024 -18.12 -32.44 30.74
CA ILE A 1024 -19.39 -32.56 30.00
C ILE A 1024 -20.60 -32.71 30.95
N THR A 1025 -20.41 -33.34 32.11
CA THR A 1025 -21.50 -33.65 33.06
C THR A 1025 -21.68 -32.64 34.18
N ASP A 1026 -20.71 -31.75 34.45
CA ASP A 1026 -20.94 -30.53 35.24
C ASP A 1026 -21.78 -29.54 34.41
N ARG A 1027 -23.06 -29.88 34.29
CA ARG A 1027 -24.14 -28.94 34.02
C ARG A 1027 -24.31 -28.04 35.26
N PRO A 1028 -24.45 -26.72 35.12
CA PRO A 1028 -25.41 -26.00 35.96
C PRO A 1028 -26.84 -26.49 35.69
#